data_AF-A0A7V2XFW3-F1
#
_entry.id   AF-A0A7V2XFW3-F1
#
_cell.length_a   1.000
_cell.length_b   1.000
_cell.length_c   1.000
_cell.angle_alpha   90.00
_cell.angle_beta   90.00
_cell.angle_gamma   90.00
#
_symmetry.space_group_name_H-M   'P 1'
#
loop_
_entity.id
_entity.type
_entity.pdbx_description
1 polymer ?
#
loop_
_entity_poly.entity_id
_entity_poly.type
_entity_poly.pdbx_seq_one_letter_code
_entity_poly.pdbx_strand_id
1 'polypeptide(L)'
;MKRQVHSSLIALLAAMSAAGSFARDVPPTPKLKRVAVYYFGNSLTGSTAPELHTALGKSAGKEWVWDLMAVAGGQLWQYRDQFQLDAKLENVGDYTINSAIAAKAPWAAQQFLKGAWDAIVLQPFGMGLRLVRNEMWGKKYDTERDFGDLAAAKYLIDLALVKNPNCRIYIYEDWPGMPIAGEAFGHAGAGLGKTGKELNHRQMEPVRRSHDFPREWLRRYDPEAVPWLAGGQSRDYDWRLFDELVKLYPALWREGRLRMIPVGDIYYVLDRRMRAGLVPGVLNLGEFYTDTLHHRAGMPAYTCAATFYTLLFGEKPHALDYTLYNNKDAYGKDWGHGKDEHNDSGVVLEVTPERAKVVNDTIWEVINAHPYTLFSEDGSRESLMKLEQAIPAPEPIRVLEYGRLASWSAMPAWQAALDRTAGKHSAWMPALDLNPWSQTWACEWLATVFREKKHPYGFREYFMEMEEPHQEPALRHQGLCLQVGNPTDKEVEAFAYLARHFLDKRPNGFLLGFFAWPAIPEAAALKRELKLQPWQLLPEDKMSAIRRRFDYSTAWSDPGEREGTAAGMRGFVEKLRKATPQMAERFRAIPAGALLAALDVKLKAGSLPGVSGAGEFYKDDVTLRTGLPRYAIAALRHAVVHKSHTGGLDASAFNDPKAYPPDAMDPARKRSRGNPTVRDDDYDNGPHFPITPEGKKLVDDTVWQVLKGGRASLEERQ
;
A
#
# COMPACT_ATOMS: atom_id res chain seq x y z
N MET A 1 31.07 -40.22 11.88
CA MET A 1 30.22 -40.24 10.66
C MET A 1 29.97 -38.80 10.23
N LYS A 2 30.65 -38.37 9.15
CA LYS A 2 30.56 -37.03 8.55
C LYS A 2 29.96 -37.18 7.15
N ARG A 3 29.22 -36.14 6.72
CA ARG A 3 28.73 -35.82 5.36
C ARG A 3 27.49 -36.57 4.84
N GLN A 4 26.34 -35.91 4.93
CA GLN A 4 25.30 -35.97 3.89
C GLN A 4 24.27 -34.82 4.06
N VAL A 5 24.69 -33.58 3.80
CA VAL A 5 23.78 -32.42 3.71
C VAL A 5 24.28 -31.46 2.65
N HIS A 6 24.44 -31.88 1.39
CA HIS A 6 24.83 -30.97 0.28
C HIS A 6 24.16 -31.30 -1.07
N SER A 7 23.13 -32.16 -1.09
CA SER A 7 22.59 -32.67 -2.38
C SER A 7 21.24 -32.08 -2.81
N SER A 8 20.60 -31.22 -2.02
CA SER A 8 19.24 -30.72 -2.31
C SER A 8 19.20 -29.30 -2.89
N LEU A 9 20.31 -28.56 -2.88
CA LEU A 9 20.37 -27.19 -3.43
C LEU A 9 20.78 -27.16 -4.93
N ILE A 10 21.48 -28.19 -5.41
CA ILE A 10 21.96 -28.28 -6.80
C ILE A 10 20.86 -28.82 -7.73
N ALA A 11 19.91 -29.60 -7.22
CA ALA A 11 18.81 -30.15 -8.02
C ALA A 11 17.74 -29.11 -8.42
N LEU A 12 17.62 -28.00 -7.68
CA LEU A 12 16.68 -26.91 -8.04
C LEU A 12 17.24 -25.95 -9.11
N LEU A 13 18.57 -25.87 -9.24
CA LEU A 13 19.24 -25.09 -10.28
C LEU A 13 19.35 -25.83 -11.62
N ALA A 14 19.34 -27.18 -11.62
CA ALA A 14 19.50 -27.98 -12.82
C ALA A 14 18.20 -28.17 -13.65
N ALA A 15 17.03 -27.85 -13.11
CA ALA A 15 15.76 -27.91 -13.84
C ALA A 15 15.41 -26.60 -14.58
N MET A 16 16.21 -25.54 -14.45
CA MET A 16 16.04 -24.25 -15.17
C MET A 16 16.99 -24.06 -16.36
N SER A 17 17.87 -25.02 -16.65
CA SER A 17 18.95 -24.85 -17.63
C SER A 17 18.78 -25.62 -18.96
N ALA A 18 17.55 -26.01 -19.33
CA ALA A 18 17.27 -26.69 -20.60
C ALA A 18 16.38 -25.90 -21.56
N ALA A 19 16.36 -24.56 -21.45
CA ALA A 19 16.02 -23.69 -22.57
C ALA A 19 17.34 -23.21 -23.17
N GLY A 20 17.70 -23.73 -24.35
CA GLY A 20 18.95 -23.39 -25.02
C GLY A 20 19.14 -21.88 -25.10
N SER A 21 20.33 -21.43 -24.67
CA SER A 21 20.88 -20.10 -24.93
C SER A 21 21.03 -19.91 -26.43
N PHE A 22 19.94 -19.56 -27.10
CA PHE A 22 20.03 -18.79 -28.34
C PHE A 22 20.35 -17.37 -27.91
N ALA A 23 21.52 -16.86 -28.32
CA ALA A 23 21.77 -15.43 -28.32
C ALA A 23 20.57 -14.77 -29.02
N ARG A 24 19.81 -13.94 -28.31
CA ARG A 24 18.72 -13.19 -28.92
C ARG A 24 19.38 -12.07 -29.73
N ASP A 25 19.26 -12.13 -31.06
CA ASP A 25 19.50 -10.95 -31.89
C ASP A 25 18.48 -9.88 -31.47
N VAL A 26 18.88 -8.97 -30.58
CA VAL A 26 18.02 -7.86 -30.16
C VAL A 26 18.03 -6.81 -31.26
N PRO A 27 16.89 -6.49 -31.88
CA PRO A 27 16.85 -5.49 -32.93
C PRO A 27 17.25 -4.12 -32.36
N PRO A 28 18.08 -3.34 -33.09
CA PRO A 28 18.54 -2.05 -32.59
C PRO A 28 17.36 -1.14 -32.28
N THR A 29 17.36 -0.55 -31.08
CA THR A 29 16.30 0.38 -30.68
C THR A 29 16.35 1.62 -31.56
N PRO A 30 15.26 1.98 -32.27
CA PRO A 30 15.26 3.12 -33.18
C PRO A 30 15.50 4.43 -32.41
N LYS A 31 16.51 5.20 -32.82
CA LYS A 31 16.73 6.56 -32.33
C LYS A 31 15.93 7.54 -33.16
N LEU A 32 14.79 7.97 -32.63
CA LEU A 32 13.86 8.80 -33.38
C LEU A 32 14.10 10.28 -33.12
N LYS A 33 13.80 11.11 -34.12
CA LYS A 33 13.68 12.57 -33.95
C LYS A 33 12.25 12.98 -33.59
N ARG A 34 11.27 12.20 -34.04
CA ARG A 34 9.84 12.44 -33.86
C ARG A 34 9.11 11.14 -33.55
N VAL A 35 8.11 11.21 -32.68
CA VAL A 35 7.12 10.15 -32.49
C VAL A 35 5.73 10.77 -32.28
N ALA A 36 4.74 10.27 -33.02
CA ALA A 36 3.32 10.44 -32.71
C ALA A 36 2.81 9.19 -31.98
N VAL A 37 2.35 9.35 -30.74
CA VAL A 37 1.90 8.24 -29.91
C VAL A 37 0.48 8.45 -29.41
N TYR A 38 -0.34 7.39 -29.43
CA TYR A 38 -1.67 7.42 -28.86
C TYR A 38 -1.74 6.59 -27.58
N TYR A 39 -2.26 7.17 -26.51
CA TYR A 39 -2.38 6.51 -25.22
C TYR A 39 -3.80 5.97 -25.01
N PHE A 40 -3.91 4.68 -24.71
CA PHE A 40 -5.13 4.05 -24.19
C PHE A 40 -4.92 3.76 -22.71
N GLY A 41 -5.49 4.59 -21.84
CA GLY A 41 -5.23 4.51 -20.42
C GLY A 41 -6.13 5.40 -19.58
N ASN A 42 -5.86 5.45 -18.30
CA ASN A 42 -6.71 6.14 -17.32
C ASN A 42 -5.88 7.15 -16.51
N SER A 43 -6.31 7.47 -15.30
CA SER A 43 -5.63 8.40 -14.40
C SER A 43 -4.20 7.97 -14.02
N LEU A 44 -3.81 6.71 -14.22
CA LEU A 44 -2.43 6.24 -14.03
C LEU A 44 -1.55 6.58 -15.25
N THR A 45 -2.13 6.63 -16.44
CA THR A 45 -1.48 7.29 -17.59
C THR A 45 -1.48 8.81 -17.39
N GLY A 46 -2.57 9.38 -16.85
CA GLY A 46 -2.62 10.78 -16.44
C GLY A 46 -1.52 11.15 -15.43
N SER A 47 -1.14 10.22 -14.55
CA SER A 47 -0.06 10.37 -13.56
C SER A 47 1.34 10.56 -14.19
N THR A 48 1.48 10.37 -15.50
CA THR A 48 2.71 10.70 -16.25
C THR A 48 2.81 12.19 -16.61
N ALA A 49 1.74 12.95 -16.38
CA ALA A 49 1.52 14.32 -16.86
C ALA A 49 1.75 14.46 -18.38
N PRO A 50 0.90 13.81 -19.22
CA PRO A 50 1.01 13.90 -20.68
C PRO A 50 1.09 15.33 -21.20
N GLU A 51 0.43 16.29 -20.55
CA GLU A 51 0.50 17.71 -20.87
C GLU A 51 1.92 18.29 -20.92
N LEU A 52 2.90 17.64 -20.27
CA LEU A 52 4.31 18.03 -20.26
C LEU A 52 5.16 17.28 -21.28
N HIS A 53 4.68 16.19 -21.89
CA HIS A 53 5.48 15.31 -22.76
C HIS A 53 6.05 16.05 -23.98
N THR A 54 5.29 16.95 -24.61
CA THR A 54 5.79 17.74 -25.74
C THR A 54 6.93 18.67 -25.33
N ALA A 55 6.81 19.35 -24.19
CA ALA A 55 7.86 20.23 -23.67
C ALA A 55 9.09 19.42 -23.24
N LEU A 56 8.86 18.26 -22.60
CA LEU A 56 9.91 17.33 -22.19
C LEU A 56 10.69 16.79 -23.38
N GLY A 57 10.01 16.31 -24.43
CA GLY A 57 10.67 15.88 -25.67
C GLY A 57 11.49 17.01 -26.31
N LYS A 58 10.93 18.22 -26.38
CA LYS A 58 11.62 19.40 -26.92
C LYS A 58 12.90 19.74 -26.15
N SER A 59 12.93 19.52 -24.83
CA SER A 59 14.14 19.74 -24.02
C SER A 59 15.34 18.91 -24.46
N ALA A 60 15.10 17.73 -25.05
CA ALA A 60 16.13 16.87 -25.65
C ALA A 60 16.18 16.94 -27.19
N GLY A 61 15.62 17.99 -27.79
CA GLY A 61 15.62 18.18 -29.25
C GLY A 61 14.74 17.17 -30.01
N LYS A 62 13.70 16.64 -29.36
CA LYS A 62 12.74 15.68 -29.94
C LYS A 62 11.37 16.30 -30.16
N GLU A 63 10.65 15.76 -31.14
CA GLU A 63 9.24 16.07 -31.37
C GLU A 63 8.36 14.94 -30.82
N TRP A 64 7.75 15.18 -29.66
CA TRP A 64 6.82 14.25 -29.02
C TRP A 64 5.38 14.73 -29.22
N VAL A 65 4.71 14.12 -30.19
CA VAL A 65 3.28 14.32 -30.46
C VAL A 65 2.51 13.23 -29.74
N TRP A 66 1.50 13.59 -28.97
CA TRP A 66 0.72 12.64 -28.19
C TRP A 66 -0.75 13.03 -28.20
N ASP A 67 -1.60 12.03 -27.99
CA ASP A 67 -3.01 12.19 -27.65
C ASP A 67 -3.42 11.02 -26.74
N LEU A 68 -4.50 11.19 -25.99
CA LEU A 68 -4.89 10.31 -24.91
C LEU A 68 -6.40 10.06 -24.94
N MET A 69 -6.76 8.78 -24.86
CA MET A 69 -8.12 8.37 -24.55
C MET A 69 -8.21 8.04 -23.06
N ALA A 70 -8.47 9.06 -22.23
CA ALA A 70 -8.59 8.90 -20.79
C ALA A 70 -10.02 8.55 -20.37
N VAL A 71 -10.18 7.45 -19.65
CA VAL A 71 -11.41 7.13 -18.91
C VAL A 71 -11.02 6.90 -17.45
N ALA A 72 -11.70 7.56 -16.51
CA ALA A 72 -11.42 7.39 -15.08
C ALA A 72 -11.57 5.92 -14.65
N GLY A 73 -10.49 5.34 -14.12
CA GLY A 73 -10.42 3.91 -13.81
C GLY A 73 -10.63 3.00 -15.02
N GLY A 74 -10.38 3.50 -16.24
CA GLY A 74 -10.77 2.83 -17.46
C GLY A 74 -9.91 1.63 -17.81
N GLN A 75 -10.55 0.52 -18.18
CA GLN A 75 -9.93 -0.76 -18.53
C GLN A 75 -9.87 -0.94 -20.06
N LEU A 76 -8.92 -1.76 -20.54
CA LEU A 76 -8.71 -1.96 -21.98
C LEU A 76 -9.97 -2.38 -22.73
N TRP A 77 -10.81 -3.22 -22.12
CA TRP A 77 -12.05 -3.67 -22.75
C TRP A 77 -13.04 -2.53 -22.99
N GLN A 78 -13.04 -1.48 -22.16
CA GLN A 78 -13.92 -0.32 -22.37
C GLN A 78 -13.49 0.48 -23.59
N TYR A 79 -12.18 0.65 -23.82
CA TYR A 79 -11.69 1.31 -25.03
C TYR A 79 -12.05 0.48 -26.26
N ARG A 80 -11.83 -0.84 -26.23
CA ARG A 80 -12.30 -1.77 -27.28
C ARG A 80 -13.79 -1.57 -27.58
N ASP A 81 -14.63 -1.56 -26.54
CA ASP A 81 -16.08 -1.43 -26.68
C ASP A 81 -16.50 -0.08 -27.32
N GLN A 82 -15.73 1.00 -27.12
CA GLN A 82 -15.98 2.28 -27.79
C GLN A 82 -15.76 2.23 -29.30
N PHE A 83 -14.98 1.26 -29.81
CA PHE A 83 -14.85 1.00 -31.24
C PHE A 83 -15.88 0.00 -31.76
N GLN A 84 -16.51 -0.80 -30.88
CA GLN A 84 -17.49 -1.84 -31.24
C GLN A 84 -18.96 -1.40 -31.05
N LEU A 85 -19.30 -0.14 -31.33
CA LEU A 85 -20.57 0.51 -30.97
C LEU A 85 -21.88 -0.08 -31.55
N ASP A 86 -21.81 -1.16 -32.31
CA ASP A 86 -22.92 -2.10 -32.54
C ASP A 86 -22.27 -3.47 -32.77
N ALA A 87 -22.95 -4.57 -32.41
CA ALA A 87 -22.51 -5.97 -32.61
C ALA A 87 -22.08 -6.34 -34.06
N LYS A 88 -22.12 -5.38 -35.00
CA LYS A 88 -21.70 -5.51 -36.40
C LYS A 88 -20.18 -5.49 -36.64
N LEU A 89 -19.37 -5.16 -35.64
CA LEU A 89 -17.90 -5.33 -35.73
C LEU A 89 -17.41 -6.67 -35.17
N GLU A 90 -18.30 -7.53 -34.65
CA GLU A 90 -17.92 -8.83 -34.09
C GLU A 90 -17.48 -9.86 -35.14
N ASN A 91 -17.69 -9.60 -36.44
CA ASN A 91 -17.44 -10.56 -37.52
C ASN A 91 -16.48 -10.06 -38.59
N VAL A 92 -15.38 -9.39 -38.22
CA VAL A 92 -14.42 -8.93 -39.23
C VAL A 92 -13.02 -9.43 -38.90
N GLY A 93 -12.75 -10.67 -39.31
CA GLY A 93 -11.38 -11.15 -39.53
C GLY A 93 -10.56 -10.27 -40.49
N ASP A 94 -11.20 -9.27 -41.12
CA ASP A 94 -10.59 -8.33 -42.06
C ASP A 94 -10.39 -6.91 -41.50
N TYR A 95 -10.72 -6.63 -40.22
CA TYR A 95 -10.55 -5.32 -39.53
C TYR A 95 -10.80 -4.06 -40.40
N THR A 96 -11.81 -4.06 -41.27
CA THR A 96 -12.11 -2.89 -42.10
C THR A 96 -12.80 -1.79 -41.27
N ILE A 97 -12.16 -0.62 -41.18
CA ILE A 97 -12.72 0.54 -40.46
C ILE A 97 -13.86 1.13 -41.28
N ASN A 98 -15.10 0.87 -40.87
CA ASN A 98 -16.27 1.48 -41.49
C ASN A 98 -16.35 2.97 -41.13
N SER A 99 -16.21 3.85 -42.12
CA SER A 99 -16.19 5.30 -41.93
C SER A 99 -17.47 5.87 -41.30
N ALA A 100 -18.64 5.28 -41.58
CA ALA A 100 -19.92 5.70 -40.99
C ALA A 100 -20.06 5.30 -39.52
N ILE A 101 -19.41 4.20 -39.11
CA ILE A 101 -19.37 3.77 -37.70
C ILE A 101 -18.31 4.59 -36.95
N ALA A 102 -17.13 4.81 -37.55
CA ALA A 102 -16.08 5.65 -37.01
C ALA A 102 -16.56 7.08 -36.71
N ALA A 103 -17.44 7.63 -37.56
CA ALA A 103 -18.04 8.96 -37.35
C ALA A 103 -18.98 9.04 -36.13
N LYS A 104 -19.44 7.90 -35.59
CA LYS A 104 -20.30 7.81 -34.41
C LYS A 104 -19.52 7.49 -33.12
N ALA A 105 -18.23 7.19 -33.23
CA ALA A 105 -17.40 6.92 -32.06
C ALA A 105 -17.27 8.17 -31.17
N PRO A 106 -17.04 8.02 -29.86
CA PRO A 106 -16.77 9.16 -28.98
C PRO A 106 -15.56 9.95 -29.49
N TRP A 107 -15.51 11.25 -29.21
CA TRP A 107 -14.52 12.16 -29.79
C TRP A 107 -13.08 11.65 -29.70
N ALA A 108 -12.66 11.09 -28.54
CA ALA A 108 -11.32 10.54 -28.36
C ALA A 108 -11.07 9.34 -29.31
N ALA A 109 -12.00 8.39 -29.39
CA ALA A 109 -11.91 7.30 -30.37
C ALA A 109 -11.82 7.83 -31.82
N GLN A 110 -12.47 8.94 -32.15
CA GLN A 110 -12.30 9.57 -33.47
C GLN A 110 -10.89 10.14 -33.68
N GLN A 111 -10.25 10.72 -32.66
CA GLN A 111 -8.87 11.21 -32.77
C GLN A 111 -7.91 10.07 -33.09
N PHE A 112 -8.05 8.93 -32.40
CA PHE A 112 -7.31 7.73 -32.74
C PHE A 112 -7.53 7.33 -34.21
N LEU A 113 -8.79 7.25 -34.66
CA LEU A 113 -9.14 6.80 -36.01
C LEU A 113 -8.73 7.77 -37.12
N LYS A 114 -8.63 9.07 -36.84
CA LYS A 114 -8.21 10.10 -37.81
C LYS A 114 -6.69 10.33 -37.82
N GLY A 115 -6.03 10.13 -36.68
CA GLY A 115 -4.61 10.38 -36.53
C GLY A 115 -3.71 9.37 -37.25
N ALA A 116 -2.51 9.83 -37.59
CA ALA A 116 -1.40 9.01 -38.07
C ALA A 116 -0.43 8.77 -36.90
N TRP A 117 -0.58 7.63 -36.25
CA TRP A 117 0.16 7.27 -35.04
C TRP A 117 1.32 6.33 -35.37
N ASP A 118 2.52 6.68 -34.92
CA ASP A 118 3.74 5.86 -35.03
C ASP A 118 3.78 4.77 -33.95
N ALA A 119 3.07 4.99 -32.85
CA ALA A 119 3.00 4.07 -31.72
C ALA A 119 1.66 4.16 -30.98
N ILE A 120 1.33 3.09 -30.26
CA ILE A 120 0.29 3.10 -29.21
C ILE A 120 0.90 2.65 -27.89
N VAL A 121 0.36 3.18 -26.78
CA VAL A 121 0.61 2.67 -25.43
C VAL A 121 -0.70 2.15 -24.88
N LEU A 122 -0.70 0.89 -24.41
CA LEU A 122 -1.82 0.25 -23.77
C LEU A 122 -1.53 0.10 -22.28
N GLN A 123 -2.40 0.66 -21.44
CA GLN A 123 -2.36 0.48 -20.00
C GLN A 123 -3.38 -0.61 -19.59
N PRO A 124 -2.93 -1.82 -19.19
CA PRO A 124 -3.79 -2.79 -18.51
C PRO A 124 -4.29 -2.22 -17.18
N PHE A 125 -5.44 -2.70 -16.68
CA PHE A 125 -5.95 -2.24 -15.38
C PHE A 125 -6.62 -3.38 -14.61
N GLY A 126 -5.93 -4.51 -14.55
CA GLY A 126 -6.18 -5.60 -13.61
C GLY A 126 -7.53 -6.32 -13.73
N MET A 127 -8.12 -6.43 -14.92
CA MET A 127 -9.36 -7.21 -15.13
C MET A 127 -9.12 -8.74 -15.16
N GLY A 128 -7.87 -9.15 -14.97
CA GLY A 128 -7.39 -10.50 -15.19
C GLY A 128 -6.99 -10.73 -16.65
N LEU A 129 -6.18 -11.76 -16.89
CA LEU A 129 -5.73 -12.10 -18.24
C LEU A 129 -6.89 -12.49 -19.16
N ARG A 130 -7.88 -13.20 -18.61
CA ARG A 130 -9.13 -13.62 -19.27
C ARG A 130 -10.29 -13.46 -18.31
N LEU A 131 -11.42 -12.97 -18.82
CA LEU A 131 -12.67 -12.82 -18.08
C LEU A 131 -13.86 -12.98 -19.04
N VAL A 132 -14.26 -14.22 -19.30
CA VAL A 132 -15.35 -14.52 -20.25
C VAL A 132 -16.70 -14.42 -19.58
N ARG A 133 -17.55 -13.49 -20.04
CA ARG A 133 -18.92 -13.27 -19.53
C ARG A 133 -19.81 -12.70 -20.64
N ASN A 134 -21.13 -12.75 -20.48
CA ASN A 134 -22.10 -12.05 -21.34
C ASN A 134 -22.70 -10.79 -20.67
N GLU A 135 -22.25 -10.44 -19.47
CA GLU A 135 -22.65 -9.24 -18.76
C GLU A 135 -21.46 -8.64 -18.02
N MET A 136 -21.30 -7.31 -18.11
CA MET A 136 -20.27 -6.56 -17.39
C MET A 136 -20.81 -5.21 -16.92
N TRP A 137 -20.69 -4.91 -15.63
CA TRP A 137 -21.20 -3.69 -14.97
C TRP A 137 -22.64 -3.30 -15.35
N GLY A 138 -23.52 -4.30 -15.44
CA GLY A 138 -24.94 -4.11 -15.76
C GLY A 138 -25.24 -3.94 -17.25
N LYS A 139 -24.22 -3.93 -18.12
CA LYS A 139 -24.39 -4.02 -19.58
C LYS A 139 -24.41 -5.48 -20.00
N LYS A 140 -25.50 -5.91 -20.63
CA LYS A 140 -25.66 -7.24 -21.24
C LYS A 140 -25.23 -7.22 -22.70
N TYR A 141 -24.68 -8.35 -23.12
CA TYR A 141 -24.19 -8.59 -24.47
C TYR A 141 -24.89 -9.83 -25.04
N ASP A 142 -25.11 -9.85 -26.35
CA ASP A 142 -25.84 -10.93 -27.02
C ASP A 142 -25.07 -12.27 -26.99
N THR A 143 -23.74 -12.20 -26.88
CA THR A 143 -22.81 -13.34 -26.84
C THR A 143 -21.82 -13.21 -25.68
N GLU A 144 -21.21 -14.33 -25.30
CA GLU A 144 -20.07 -14.28 -24.37
C GLU A 144 -18.89 -13.55 -25.00
N ARG A 145 -18.26 -12.68 -24.20
CA ARG A 145 -17.09 -11.89 -24.58
C ARG A 145 -16.03 -12.03 -23.50
N ASP A 146 -14.77 -12.05 -23.93
CA ASP A 146 -13.63 -11.98 -23.02
C ASP A 146 -13.33 -10.51 -22.69
N PHE A 147 -13.56 -10.10 -21.44
CA PHE A 147 -13.25 -8.78 -20.90
C PHE A 147 -11.85 -8.68 -20.30
N GLY A 148 -11.08 -9.77 -20.34
CA GLY A 148 -9.70 -9.79 -19.87
C GLY A 148 -8.80 -8.90 -20.72
N ASP A 149 -7.71 -8.44 -20.11
CA ASP A 149 -6.80 -7.48 -20.73
C ASP A 149 -6.12 -8.06 -21.97
N LEU A 150 -5.93 -9.39 -22.06
CA LEU A 150 -5.33 -10.04 -23.23
C LEU A 150 -6.20 -9.87 -24.49
N ALA A 151 -7.50 -10.18 -24.38
CA ALA A 151 -8.43 -10.09 -25.52
C ALA A 151 -8.65 -8.63 -25.94
N ALA A 152 -8.72 -7.72 -24.98
CA ALA A 152 -8.86 -6.29 -25.25
C ALA A 152 -7.59 -5.69 -25.89
N ALA A 153 -6.41 -6.01 -25.36
CA ALA A 153 -5.13 -5.58 -25.93
C ALA A 153 -4.99 -6.08 -27.36
N LYS A 154 -5.27 -7.37 -27.61
CA LYS A 154 -5.22 -7.96 -28.96
C LYS A 154 -6.04 -7.14 -29.97
N TYR A 155 -7.29 -6.81 -29.62
CA TYR A 155 -8.15 -6.01 -30.51
C TYR A 155 -7.54 -4.64 -30.83
N LEU A 156 -7.06 -3.92 -29.82
CA LEU A 156 -6.50 -2.57 -29.99
C LEU A 156 -5.18 -2.60 -30.79
N ILE A 157 -4.35 -3.64 -30.60
CA ILE A 157 -3.13 -3.87 -31.37
C ILE A 157 -3.47 -4.10 -32.84
N ASP A 158 -4.38 -5.03 -33.13
CA ASP A 158 -4.77 -5.35 -34.51
C ASP A 158 -5.34 -4.11 -35.22
N LEU A 159 -6.18 -3.34 -34.53
CA LEU A 159 -6.74 -2.10 -35.05
C LEU A 159 -5.65 -1.06 -35.36
N ALA A 160 -4.63 -0.92 -34.51
CA ALA A 160 -3.51 -0.01 -34.76
C ALA A 160 -2.64 -0.46 -35.95
N LEU A 161 -2.42 -1.78 -36.10
CA LEU A 161 -1.65 -2.34 -37.21
C LEU A 161 -2.36 -2.21 -38.55
N VAL A 162 -3.70 -2.28 -38.56
CA VAL A 162 -4.48 -2.01 -39.78
C VAL A 162 -4.31 -0.56 -40.23
N LYS A 163 -4.28 0.38 -39.29
CA LYS A 163 -4.06 1.80 -39.60
C LYS A 163 -2.61 2.09 -40.01
N ASN A 164 -1.66 1.45 -39.35
CA ASN A 164 -0.24 1.60 -39.61
C ASN A 164 0.44 0.23 -39.42
N PRO A 165 0.75 -0.50 -40.51
CA PRO A 165 1.41 -1.81 -40.41
C PRO A 165 2.77 -1.79 -39.72
N ASN A 166 3.41 -0.61 -39.64
CA ASN A 166 4.68 -0.36 -38.97
C ASN A 166 4.53 0.20 -37.54
N CYS A 167 3.30 0.27 -37.01
CA CYS A 167 3.03 0.78 -35.67
C CYS A 167 3.87 0.03 -34.62
N ARG A 168 4.37 0.77 -33.63
CA ARG A 168 5.01 0.22 -32.44
C ARG A 168 4.01 0.14 -31.29
N ILE A 169 4.03 -0.99 -30.60
CA ILE A 169 3.11 -1.35 -29.54
C ILE A 169 3.88 -1.35 -28.22
N TYR A 170 3.37 -0.59 -27.27
CA TYR A 170 3.91 -0.54 -25.92
C TYR A 170 2.85 -0.99 -24.92
N ILE A 171 3.22 -1.91 -24.03
CA ILE A 171 2.42 -2.25 -22.85
C ILE A 171 3.00 -1.48 -21.68
N TYR A 172 2.17 -0.65 -21.04
CA TYR A 172 2.56 0.13 -19.88
C TYR A 172 2.33 -0.70 -18.62
N GLU A 173 3.43 -1.13 -18.01
CA GLU A 173 3.46 -1.77 -16.70
C GLU A 173 3.31 -0.69 -15.63
N ASP A 174 2.12 -0.58 -15.04
CA ASP A 174 1.84 0.40 -13.98
C ASP A 174 2.27 -0.12 -12.59
N TRP A 175 1.60 0.29 -11.52
CA TRP A 175 2.01 0.00 -10.14
C TRP A 175 0.79 -0.34 -9.27
N PRO A 176 1.01 -1.11 -8.18
CA PRO A 176 -0.02 -1.40 -7.20
C PRO A 176 -0.41 -0.14 -6.42
N GLY A 177 -1.64 -0.11 -5.93
CA GLY A 177 -2.06 0.87 -4.93
C GLY A 177 -1.33 0.71 -3.59
N MET A 178 -1.70 1.55 -2.63
CA MET A 178 -1.28 1.49 -1.23
C MET A 178 -2.42 0.95 -0.35
N PRO A 179 -2.50 -0.37 -0.10
CA PRO A 179 -3.53 -0.96 0.75
C PRO A 179 -3.60 -0.28 2.13
N ILE A 180 -2.44 0.01 2.73
CA ILE A 180 -2.32 0.70 4.02
C ILE A 180 -3.02 2.07 4.08
N ALA A 181 -3.18 2.77 2.95
CA ALA A 181 -3.96 4.01 2.90
C ALA A 181 -5.48 3.72 2.86
N GLY A 182 -5.90 2.66 2.17
CA GLY A 182 -7.26 2.13 2.31
C GLY A 182 -7.58 1.73 3.75
N GLU A 183 -6.61 1.18 4.49
CA GLU A 183 -6.78 0.85 5.91
C GLU A 183 -6.85 2.09 6.81
N ALA A 184 -5.91 3.01 6.64
CA ALA A 184 -5.80 4.21 7.49
C ALA A 184 -7.00 5.16 7.38
N PHE A 185 -7.65 5.19 6.22
CA PHE A 185 -8.73 6.14 5.91
C PHE A 185 -10.07 5.45 5.57
N GLY A 186 -10.14 4.13 5.77
CA GLY A 186 -11.25 3.27 5.38
C GLY A 186 -11.33 3.05 3.86
N HIS A 187 -12.13 2.07 3.40
CA HIS A 187 -12.44 1.86 1.97
C HIS A 187 -13.08 3.09 1.28
N ALA A 188 -13.22 4.22 1.99
CA ALA A 188 -13.27 5.54 1.41
C ALA A 188 -12.07 5.85 0.49
N GLY A 189 -10.94 5.13 0.55
CA GLY A 189 -9.82 5.25 -0.40
C GLY A 189 -10.21 5.05 -1.87
N ALA A 190 -11.05 4.06 -2.16
CA ALA A 190 -11.65 3.89 -3.50
C ALA A 190 -12.76 4.93 -3.81
N GLY A 191 -13.07 5.79 -2.85
CA GLY A 191 -14.07 6.86 -2.90
C GLY A 191 -13.53 8.24 -2.52
N LEU A 192 -12.21 8.47 -2.46
CA LEU A 192 -11.64 9.80 -2.22
C LEU A 192 -11.85 10.71 -3.43
N GLY A 193 -11.91 10.12 -4.63
CA GLY A 193 -12.44 10.81 -5.82
C GLY A 193 -13.91 11.23 -5.68
N LYS A 194 -14.62 10.71 -4.66
CA LYS A 194 -15.97 11.13 -4.29
C LYS A 194 -16.01 12.04 -3.07
N THR A 195 -14.95 12.47 -2.40
CA THR A 195 -15.12 13.45 -1.29
C THR A 195 -14.94 14.89 -1.75
N GLY A 196 -14.42 15.12 -2.96
CA GLY A 196 -14.06 16.46 -3.43
C GLY A 196 -13.07 17.18 -2.49
N LYS A 197 -12.47 16.43 -1.56
CA LYS A 197 -11.46 16.87 -0.60
C LYS A 197 -10.50 15.72 -0.35
N GLU A 198 -9.26 15.99 -0.72
CA GLU A 198 -8.05 15.22 -0.50
C GLU A 198 -7.92 14.85 0.98
N LEU A 199 -7.37 13.65 1.26
CA LEU A 199 -6.61 13.52 2.50
C LEU A 199 -5.48 14.54 2.40
N ASN A 200 -5.44 15.51 3.31
CA ASN A 200 -4.40 16.51 3.20
C ASN A 200 -3.03 15.82 3.31
N HIS A 201 -2.01 16.31 2.60
CA HIS A 201 -0.71 15.62 2.52
C HIS A 201 -0.04 15.35 3.87
N ARG A 202 -0.42 16.09 4.92
CA ARG A 202 0.10 15.86 6.28
C ARG A 202 -0.42 14.55 6.86
N GLN A 203 -1.67 14.18 6.55
CA GLN A 203 -2.24 12.89 6.94
C GLN A 203 -1.65 11.74 6.12
N MET A 204 -1.42 11.95 4.82
CA MET A 204 -0.83 10.92 3.95
C MET A 204 0.65 10.67 4.24
N GLU A 205 1.40 11.65 4.74
CA GLU A 205 2.85 11.50 4.95
C GLU A 205 3.23 10.25 5.78
N PRO A 206 2.68 10.02 6.98
CA PRO A 206 3.06 8.84 7.77
C PRO A 206 2.68 7.53 7.09
N VAL A 207 1.55 7.51 6.39
CA VAL A 207 1.07 6.34 5.63
C VAL A 207 1.99 6.02 4.45
N ARG A 208 2.43 7.05 3.72
CA ARG A 208 3.41 6.93 2.62
C ARG A 208 4.72 6.35 3.11
N ARG A 209 5.25 6.89 4.21
CA ARG A 209 6.48 6.39 4.85
C ARG A 209 6.35 4.95 5.36
N SER A 210 5.12 4.48 5.57
CA SER A 210 4.83 3.11 6.02
C SER A 210 4.56 2.11 4.89
N HIS A 211 4.47 2.56 3.64
CA HIS A 211 4.18 1.68 2.50
C HIS A 211 5.33 0.68 2.24
N ASP A 212 4.96 -0.59 2.06
CA ASP A 212 5.83 -1.72 1.71
C ASP A 212 5.59 -2.12 0.25
N PHE A 213 6.06 -1.28 -0.67
CA PHE A 213 5.90 -1.49 -2.11
C PHE A 213 6.36 -2.87 -2.61
N PRO A 214 7.53 -3.41 -2.18
CA PRO A 214 7.99 -4.74 -2.59
C PRO A 214 6.96 -5.85 -2.41
N ARG A 215 6.20 -5.80 -1.31
CA ARG A 215 5.21 -6.81 -0.96
C ARG A 215 4.04 -6.81 -1.93
N GLU A 216 3.60 -5.64 -2.36
CA GLU A 216 2.48 -5.53 -3.31
C GLU A 216 2.95 -5.80 -4.75
N TRP A 217 4.12 -5.27 -5.12
CA TRP A 217 4.64 -5.41 -6.49
C TRP A 217 5.00 -6.84 -6.87
N LEU A 218 5.63 -7.57 -5.95
CA LEU A 218 6.09 -8.95 -6.17
C LEU A 218 5.04 -10.01 -5.79
N ARG A 219 3.80 -9.60 -5.52
CA ARG A 219 2.69 -10.53 -5.29
C ARG A 219 2.47 -11.39 -6.53
N ARG A 220 2.17 -12.68 -6.33
CA ARG A 220 1.79 -13.59 -7.41
C ARG A 220 0.38 -13.31 -7.91
N TYR A 221 0.20 -13.38 -9.22
CA TYR A 221 -1.10 -13.32 -9.86
C TYR A 221 -1.87 -14.64 -9.71
N ASP A 222 -3.13 -14.56 -9.31
CA ASP A 222 -4.05 -15.69 -9.22
C ASP A 222 -5.20 -15.55 -10.23
N PRO A 223 -5.22 -16.33 -11.32
CA PRO A 223 -6.29 -16.27 -12.31
C PRO A 223 -7.65 -16.77 -11.79
N GLU A 224 -7.68 -17.52 -10.69
CA GLU A 224 -8.93 -18.06 -10.11
C GLU A 224 -9.56 -17.09 -9.09
N ALA A 225 -8.81 -16.07 -8.67
CA ALA A 225 -9.32 -15.02 -7.82
C ALA A 225 -10.22 -14.06 -8.62
N VAL A 226 -11.13 -13.39 -7.92
CA VAL A 226 -11.89 -12.28 -8.53
C VAL A 226 -10.92 -11.18 -8.97
N PRO A 227 -11.15 -10.49 -10.11
CA PRO A 227 -10.14 -9.62 -10.74
C PRO A 227 -9.47 -8.61 -9.79
N TRP A 228 -10.26 -7.95 -8.93
CA TRP A 228 -9.74 -6.96 -7.97
C TRP A 228 -8.92 -7.55 -6.81
N LEU A 229 -8.91 -8.88 -6.64
CA LEU A 229 -8.07 -9.60 -5.67
C LEU A 229 -7.00 -10.48 -6.32
N ALA A 230 -7.02 -10.58 -7.64
CA ALA A 230 -6.15 -11.46 -8.41
C ALA A 230 -4.69 -11.00 -8.43
N GLY A 231 -4.39 -9.78 -7.97
CA GLY A 231 -3.07 -9.17 -8.12
C GLY A 231 -2.85 -8.60 -9.52
N GLY A 232 -3.90 -8.04 -10.13
CA GLY A 232 -3.88 -7.50 -11.49
C GLY A 232 -3.04 -6.22 -11.71
N GLN A 233 -2.26 -5.81 -10.72
CA GLN A 233 -1.27 -4.73 -10.77
C GLN A 233 0.00 -5.21 -10.03
N SER A 234 0.64 -6.22 -10.59
CA SER A 234 1.84 -6.87 -10.04
C SER A 234 2.75 -7.32 -11.17
N ARG A 235 4.04 -7.44 -10.88
CA ARG A 235 5.04 -7.96 -11.84
C ARG A 235 4.60 -9.28 -12.46
N ASP A 236 4.13 -10.22 -11.65
CA ASP A 236 3.76 -11.55 -12.13
C ASP A 236 2.56 -11.49 -13.10
N TYR A 237 1.60 -10.58 -12.85
CA TYR A 237 0.50 -10.34 -13.78
C TYR A 237 1.00 -9.76 -15.10
N ASP A 238 1.77 -8.67 -15.06
CA ASP A 238 2.22 -7.95 -16.25
C ASP A 238 3.16 -8.80 -17.11
N TRP A 239 4.04 -9.59 -16.49
CA TRP A 239 4.92 -10.51 -17.19
C TRP A 239 4.15 -11.64 -17.88
N ARG A 240 3.09 -12.18 -17.25
CA ARG A 240 2.24 -13.20 -17.89
C ARG A 240 1.43 -12.61 -19.03
N LEU A 241 0.88 -11.41 -18.87
CA LEU A 241 0.19 -10.70 -19.95
C LEU A 241 1.12 -10.52 -21.15
N PHE A 242 2.34 -10.06 -20.90
CA PHE A 242 3.32 -9.83 -21.95
C PHE A 242 3.80 -11.13 -22.61
N ASP A 243 4.03 -12.20 -21.84
CA ASP A 243 4.36 -13.52 -22.38
C ASP A 243 3.27 -14.04 -23.34
N GLU A 244 1.98 -13.83 -23.03
CA GLU A 244 0.88 -14.19 -23.92
C GLU A 244 0.81 -13.30 -25.17
N LEU A 245 1.08 -12.00 -25.03
CA LEU A 245 1.16 -11.09 -26.19
C LEU A 245 2.33 -11.43 -27.13
N VAL A 246 3.48 -11.84 -26.61
CA VAL A 246 4.61 -12.31 -27.43
C VAL A 246 4.23 -13.56 -28.22
N LYS A 247 3.46 -14.49 -27.64
CA LYS A 247 2.95 -15.67 -28.36
C LYS A 247 1.96 -15.29 -29.46
N LEU A 248 1.12 -14.28 -29.24
CA LEU A 248 0.16 -13.79 -30.23
C LEU A 248 0.83 -12.98 -31.36
N TYR A 249 1.92 -12.26 -31.06
CA TYR A 249 2.59 -11.35 -31.98
C TYR A 249 4.10 -11.62 -32.12
N PRO A 250 4.52 -12.84 -32.53
CA PRO A 250 5.93 -13.21 -32.59
C PRO A 250 6.73 -12.36 -33.59
N ALA A 251 6.09 -11.85 -34.65
CA ALA A 251 6.72 -10.95 -35.61
C ALA A 251 7.02 -9.58 -35.00
N LEU A 252 6.05 -8.96 -34.31
CA LEU A 252 6.25 -7.67 -33.64
C LEU A 252 7.34 -7.75 -32.57
N TRP A 253 7.36 -8.85 -31.81
CA TRP A 253 8.39 -9.12 -30.81
C TRP A 253 9.78 -9.21 -31.45
N ARG A 254 9.94 -10.04 -32.49
CA ARG A 254 11.22 -10.24 -33.19
C ARG A 254 11.75 -8.94 -33.81
N GLU A 255 10.86 -8.10 -34.32
CA GLU A 255 11.22 -6.80 -34.92
C GLU A 255 11.41 -5.69 -33.88
N GLY A 256 11.20 -5.98 -32.58
CA GLY A 256 11.33 -5.00 -31.51
C GLY A 256 10.25 -3.93 -31.56
N ARG A 257 9.10 -4.23 -32.15
CA ARG A 257 7.93 -3.34 -32.22
C ARG A 257 6.91 -3.62 -31.13
N LEU A 258 7.00 -4.74 -30.40
CA LEU A 258 6.24 -4.98 -29.18
C LEU A 258 7.19 -4.89 -27.97
N ARG A 259 6.97 -3.93 -27.08
CA ARG A 259 7.83 -3.66 -25.91
C ARG A 259 7.02 -3.32 -24.67
N MET A 260 7.61 -3.53 -23.51
CA MET A 260 7.07 -3.06 -22.23
C MET A 260 7.70 -1.71 -21.85
N ILE A 261 6.90 -0.84 -21.23
CA ILE A 261 7.36 0.34 -20.48
C ILE A 261 7.32 -0.04 -18.99
N PRO A 262 8.45 -0.42 -18.37
CA PRO A 262 8.47 -1.15 -17.10
C PRO A 262 8.50 -0.23 -15.87
N VAL A 263 7.48 0.60 -15.68
CA VAL A 263 7.50 1.59 -14.58
C VAL A 263 7.44 0.89 -13.23
N GLY A 264 6.63 -0.17 -13.07
CA GLY A 264 6.58 -0.97 -11.83
C GLY A 264 7.94 -1.53 -11.42
N ASP A 265 8.72 -2.06 -12.37
CA ASP A 265 10.08 -2.56 -12.09
C ASP A 265 11.11 -1.45 -11.82
N ILE A 266 10.99 -0.29 -12.48
CA ILE A 266 11.80 0.90 -12.17
C ILE A 266 11.52 1.38 -10.74
N TYR A 267 10.25 1.37 -10.36
CA TYR A 267 9.79 1.73 -9.03
C TYR A 267 10.30 0.78 -7.95
N TYR A 268 10.34 -0.51 -8.23
CA TYR A 268 10.91 -1.48 -7.30
C TYR A 268 12.40 -1.23 -7.04
N VAL A 269 13.17 -0.94 -8.09
CA VAL A 269 14.60 -0.60 -7.96
C VAL A 269 14.79 0.74 -7.24
N LEU A 270 13.95 1.74 -7.52
CA LEU A 270 13.95 3.01 -6.80
C LEU A 270 13.60 2.85 -5.32
N ASP A 271 12.61 2.03 -4.97
CA ASP A 271 12.26 1.75 -3.58
C ASP A 271 13.46 1.19 -2.80
N ARG A 272 14.18 0.22 -3.41
CA ARG A 272 15.40 -0.35 -2.82
C ARG A 272 16.47 0.73 -2.60
N ARG A 273 16.66 1.64 -3.56
CA ARG A 273 17.59 2.78 -3.44
C ARG A 273 17.18 3.75 -2.34
N MET A 274 15.90 4.10 -2.26
CA MET A 274 15.34 4.99 -1.23
C MET A 274 15.54 4.39 0.16
N ARG A 275 15.18 3.10 0.35
CA ARG A 275 15.39 2.41 1.64
C ARG A 275 16.87 2.27 2.00
N ALA A 276 17.76 2.18 1.02
CA ALA A 276 19.20 2.21 1.23
C ALA A 276 19.78 3.61 1.47
N GLY A 277 18.95 4.66 1.46
CA GLY A 277 19.39 6.06 1.65
C GLY A 277 20.09 6.67 0.44
N LEU A 278 20.00 6.05 -0.74
CA LEU A 278 20.66 6.50 -1.98
C LEU A 278 19.86 7.57 -2.73
N VAL A 279 18.64 7.87 -2.29
CA VAL A 279 17.80 8.95 -2.83
C VAL A 279 17.65 10.02 -1.75
N PRO A 280 18.31 11.18 -1.86
CA PRO A 280 18.30 12.19 -0.80
C PRO A 280 16.90 12.65 -0.42
N GLY A 281 16.56 12.56 0.87
CA GLY A 281 15.30 13.06 1.43
C GLY A 281 14.03 12.32 0.97
N VAL A 282 14.15 11.08 0.46
CA VAL A 282 13.01 10.22 0.12
C VAL A 282 13.23 8.85 0.75
N LEU A 283 12.31 8.42 1.63
CA LEU A 283 12.50 7.25 2.49
C LEU A 283 12.08 5.93 1.83
N ASN A 284 11.07 5.95 0.98
CA ASN A 284 10.55 4.82 0.22
C ASN A 284 9.69 5.30 -0.95
N LEU A 285 9.25 4.36 -1.77
CA LEU A 285 8.38 4.68 -2.91
C LEU A 285 7.00 5.17 -2.49
N GLY A 286 6.52 4.88 -1.28
CA GLY A 286 5.24 5.41 -0.81
C GLY A 286 5.17 6.93 -0.89
N GLU A 287 6.30 7.64 -0.78
CA GLU A 287 6.34 9.10 -0.97
C GLU A 287 5.98 9.59 -2.38
N PHE A 288 5.93 8.70 -3.38
CA PHE A 288 5.48 9.03 -4.73
C PHE A 288 3.97 9.24 -4.80
N TYR A 289 3.22 8.62 -3.91
CA TYR A 289 1.76 8.62 -3.95
C TYR A 289 1.18 9.92 -3.40
N THR A 290 0.09 10.36 -4.01
CA THR A 290 -0.75 11.46 -3.53
C THR A 290 -1.90 10.92 -2.66
N ASP A 291 -2.49 9.80 -3.09
CA ASP A 291 -3.60 9.08 -2.43
C ASP A 291 -3.29 7.57 -2.37
N THR A 292 -4.32 6.71 -2.50
CA THR A 292 -4.14 5.25 -2.49
C THR A 292 -3.56 4.68 -3.79
N LEU A 293 -3.46 5.43 -4.89
CA LEU A 293 -3.08 4.90 -6.20
C LEU A 293 -2.36 5.91 -7.11
N HIS A 294 -2.74 7.18 -7.10
CA HIS A 294 -2.22 8.22 -7.98
C HIS A 294 -0.92 8.84 -7.48
N HIS A 295 -0.23 9.54 -8.37
CA HIS A 295 1.05 10.17 -8.09
C HIS A 295 0.99 11.65 -7.76
N ARG A 296 1.98 12.07 -6.97
CA ARG A 296 2.32 13.48 -6.81
C ARG A 296 3.01 14.03 -8.06
N ALA A 297 2.94 15.35 -8.21
CA ALA A 297 3.78 16.15 -9.07
C ALA A 297 5.27 16.03 -8.70
N GLY A 298 6.14 16.41 -9.64
CA GLY A 298 7.58 16.31 -9.51
C GLY A 298 8.12 14.93 -9.87
N MET A 299 8.97 14.40 -8.99
CA MET A 299 9.77 13.18 -9.19
C MET A 299 8.97 11.95 -9.64
N PRO A 300 7.75 11.67 -9.13
CA PRO A 300 6.98 10.50 -9.56
C PRO A 300 6.55 10.62 -11.02
N ALA A 301 5.85 11.71 -11.38
CA ALA A 301 5.40 11.97 -12.74
C ALA A 301 6.58 12.06 -13.73
N TYR A 302 7.69 12.68 -13.33
CA TYR A 302 8.91 12.75 -14.15
C TYR A 302 9.49 11.35 -14.41
N THR A 303 9.53 10.48 -13.40
CA THR A 303 10.05 9.12 -13.55
C THR A 303 9.28 8.35 -14.61
N CYS A 304 7.94 8.42 -14.61
CA CYS A 304 7.11 7.80 -15.63
C CYS A 304 7.38 8.40 -17.02
N ALA A 305 7.34 9.73 -17.15
CA ALA A 305 7.50 10.40 -18.44
C ALA A 305 8.90 10.19 -19.06
N ALA A 306 9.95 10.21 -18.24
CA ALA A 306 11.32 9.90 -18.65
C ALA A 306 11.47 8.44 -19.10
N THR A 307 10.73 7.51 -18.49
CA THR A 307 10.67 6.11 -18.93
C THR A 307 9.99 5.99 -20.29
N PHE A 308 8.84 6.65 -20.48
CA PHE A 308 8.15 6.72 -21.77
C PHE A 308 9.07 7.30 -22.85
N TYR A 309 9.73 8.42 -22.58
CA TYR A 309 10.72 9.02 -23.47
C TYR A 309 11.79 8.01 -23.90
N THR A 310 12.38 7.32 -22.92
CA THR A 310 13.49 6.39 -23.16
C THR A 310 13.08 5.26 -24.12
N LEU A 311 11.89 4.70 -23.94
CA LEU A 311 11.37 3.60 -24.77
C LEU A 311 10.84 4.06 -26.13
N LEU A 312 10.23 5.25 -26.21
CA LEU A 312 9.67 5.78 -27.45
C LEU A 312 10.76 6.31 -28.40
N PHE A 313 11.79 6.95 -27.85
CA PHE A 313 12.86 7.58 -28.61
C PHE A 313 14.15 6.76 -28.67
N GLY A 314 14.33 5.74 -27.83
CA GLY A 314 15.51 4.89 -27.84
C GLY A 314 16.76 5.56 -27.26
N GLU A 315 16.59 6.49 -26.32
CA GLU A 315 17.67 7.33 -25.80
C GLU A 315 17.66 7.44 -24.29
N LYS A 316 18.84 7.63 -23.69
CA LYS A 316 18.98 7.85 -22.24
C LYS A 316 18.19 9.10 -21.80
N PRO A 317 17.56 9.09 -20.62
CA PRO A 317 16.77 10.22 -20.14
C PRO A 317 17.61 11.40 -19.63
N HIS A 318 18.94 11.27 -19.52
CA HIS A 318 19.83 12.28 -18.91
C HIS A 318 19.86 13.65 -19.61
N ALA A 319 19.40 13.74 -20.86
CA ALA A 319 19.30 15.00 -21.59
C ALA A 319 17.98 15.75 -21.33
N LEU A 320 17.04 15.14 -20.60
CA LEU A 320 15.73 15.73 -20.33
C LEU A 320 15.82 16.82 -19.26
N ASP A 321 15.10 17.92 -19.49
CA ASP A 321 14.89 18.95 -18.48
C ASP A 321 13.83 18.51 -17.47
N TYR A 322 14.29 17.92 -16.37
CA TYR A 322 13.43 17.49 -15.27
C TYR A 322 12.78 18.66 -14.53
N THR A 323 13.31 19.88 -14.65
CA THR A 323 12.79 21.03 -13.87
C THR A 323 11.38 21.45 -14.30
N LEU A 324 10.97 21.06 -15.52
CA LEU A 324 9.59 21.19 -16.00
C LEU A 324 8.57 20.58 -15.04
N TYR A 325 8.93 19.48 -14.37
CA TYR A 325 8.05 18.76 -13.43
C TYR A 325 8.04 19.37 -12.02
N ASN A 326 8.92 20.33 -11.72
CA ASN A 326 8.90 21.05 -10.44
C ASN A 326 7.87 22.19 -10.42
N ASN A 327 7.34 22.60 -11.58
CA ASN A 327 6.35 23.65 -11.67
C ASN A 327 4.93 23.12 -11.41
N LYS A 328 4.38 23.37 -10.22
CA LYS A 328 3.03 22.95 -9.85
C LYS A 328 1.95 23.47 -10.81
N ASP A 329 2.10 24.69 -11.34
CA ASP A 329 1.12 25.31 -12.24
C ASP A 329 1.11 24.68 -13.64
N ALA A 330 2.06 23.78 -13.92
CA ALA A 330 2.11 23.03 -15.17
C ALA A 330 1.13 21.84 -15.17
N TYR A 331 0.67 21.38 -14.00
CA TYR A 331 -0.18 20.20 -13.83
C TYR A 331 -1.67 20.52 -13.94
N GLY A 332 -2.46 19.54 -14.39
CA GLY A 332 -3.92 19.62 -14.36
C GLY A 332 -4.49 20.64 -15.35
N LYS A 333 -3.77 20.89 -16.44
CA LYS A 333 -4.28 21.65 -17.59
C LYS A 333 -5.23 20.76 -18.38
N ASP A 334 -6.31 21.35 -18.90
CA ASP A 334 -7.27 20.68 -19.77
C ASP A 334 -6.54 20.09 -20.98
N TRP A 335 -6.72 18.79 -21.23
CA TRP A 335 -6.13 18.08 -22.37
C TRP A 335 -6.84 18.37 -23.70
N GLY A 336 -7.74 19.37 -23.73
CA GLY A 336 -8.59 19.70 -24.88
C GLY A 336 -9.88 18.89 -24.95
N HIS A 337 -10.14 18.06 -23.94
CA HIS A 337 -11.31 17.20 -23.80
C HIS A 337 -11.75 17.03 -22.32
N GLY A 338 -11.30 17.93 -21.46
CA GLY A 338 -11.53 17.94 -20.01
C GLY A 338 -10.22 18.04 -19.23
N LYS A 339 -10.31 18.64 -18.04
CA LYS A 339 -9.29 18.49 -17.00
C LYS A 339 -9.42 17.09 -16.40
N ASP A 340 -8.31 16.43 -16.09
CA ASP A 340 -8.35 15.28 -15.19
C ASP A 340 -8.70 15.78 -13.78
N GLU A 341 -10.00 15.81 -13.48
CA GLU A 341 -10.52 16.17 -12.15
C GLU A 341 -10.19 15.09 -11.10
N HIS A 342 -9.62 13.95 -11.50
CA HIS A 342 -9.33 12.81 -10.63
C HIS A 342 -7.84 12.67 -10.28
N ASN A 343 -6.94 13.40 -10.95
CA ASN A 343 -5.51 13.37 -10.67
C ASN A 343 -5.08 14.61 -9.88
N ASP A 344 -5.23 14.56 -8.55
CA ASP A 344 -4.62 15.54 -7.67
C ASP A 344 -3.11 15.29 -7.58
N SER A 345 -2.35 16.04 -8.38
CA SER A 345 -0.89 15.99 -8.34
C SER A 345 -0.29 16.51 -7.01
N GLY A 346 -1.12 17.02 -6.09
CA GLY A 346 -0.76 17.22 -4.71
C GLY A 346 0.43 18.16 -4.45
N VAL A 347 1.25 17.83 -3.45
CA VAL A 347 2.50 18.54 -3.13
C VAL A 347 3.63 18.00 -3.98
N VAL A 348 4.25 18.89 -4.76
CA VAL A 348 5.41 18.59 -5.60
C VAL A 348 6.50 17.91 -4.77
N LEU A 349 6.88 16.69 -5.17
CA LEU A 349 8.11 16.07 -4.70
C LEU A 349 9.24 16.54 -5.62
N GLU A 350 9.95 17.59 -5.22
CA GLU A 350 10.94 18.24 -6.07
C GLU A 350 11.99 17.27 -6.64
N VAL A 351 12.23 17.39 -7.95
CA VAL A 351 13.33 16.74 -8.65
C VAL A 351 14.56 17.65 -8.55
N THR A 352 15.49 17.32 -7.66
CA THR A 352 16.81 17.98 -7.57
C THR A 352 17.80 17.34 -8.55
N PRO A 353 18.96 17.95 -8.84
CA PRO A 353 19.98 17.32 -9.69
C PRO A 353 20.39 15.91 -9.23
N GLU A 354 20.51 15.71 -7.92
CA GLU A 354 20.90 14.43 -7.31
C GLU A 354 19.80 13.38 -7.50
N ARG A 355 18.53 13.77 -7.26
CA ARG A 355 17.37 12.89 -7.47
C ARG A 355 17.18 12.56 -8.94
N ALA A 356 17.32 13.55 -9.83
CA ALA A 356 17.26 13.36 -11.28
C ALA A 356 18.31 12.36 -11.76
N LYS A 357 19.55 12.46 -11.27
CA LYS A 357 20.61 11.51 -11.59
C LYS A 357 20.22 10.08 -11.20
N VAL A 358 19.77 9.89 -9.95
CA VAL A 358 19.39 8.54 -9.49
C VAL A 358 18.20 7.99 -10.27
N VAL A 359 17.19 8.80 -10.56
CA VAL A 359 16.04 8.43 -11.41
C VAL A 359 16.51 8.01 -12.79
N ASN A 360 17.29 8.86 -13.46
CA ASN A 360 17.74 8.63 -14.84
C ASN A 360 18.67 7.42 -14.96
N ASP A 361 19.57 7.22 -13.99
CA ASP A 361 20.42 6.03 -13.91
C ASP A 361 19.55 4.77 -13.68
N THR A 362 18.56 4.84 -12.79
CA THR A 362 17.67 3.70 -12.52
C THR A 362 16.85 3.30 -13.74
N ILE A 363 16.24 4.29 -14.41
CA ILE A 363 15.50 4.07 -15.67
C ILE A 363 16.41 3.37 -16.67
N TRP A 364 17.64 3.89 -16.86
CA TRP A 364 18.56 3.33 -17.83
C TRP A 364 18.99 1.89 -17.49
N GLU A 365 19.38 1.62 -16.25
CA GLU A 365 19.82 0.30 -15.82
C GLU A 365 18.70 -0.74 -15.93
N VAL A 366 17.50 -0.41 -15.43
CA VAL A 366 16.36 -1.34 -15.47
C VAL A 366 15.98 -1.63 -16.91
N ILE A 367 15.88 -0.61 -17.76
CA ILE A 367 15.52 -0.82 -19.18
C ILE A 367 16.54 -1.71 -19.90
N ASN A 368 17.82 -1.63 -19.59
CA ASN A 368 18.83 -2.51 -20.18
C ASN A 368 18.80 -3.93 -19.59
N ALA A 369 18.45 -4.08 -18.31
CA ALA A 369 18.37 -5.38 -17.65
C ALA A 369 17.03 -6.10 -17.90
N HIS A 370 15.97 -5.40 -18.28
CA HIS A 370 14.60 -5.90 -18.31
C HIS A 370 14.33 -6.85 -19.50
N PRO A 371 13.64 -7.98 -19.32
CA PRO A 371 13.42 -8.99 -20.37
C PRO A 371 12.52 -8.53 -21.53
N TYR A 372 11.67 -7.53 -21.33
CA TYR A 372 10.61 -7.13 -22.28
C TYR A 372 10.78 -5.74 -22.90
N THR A 373 11.86 -5.02 -22.59
CA THR A 373 12.15 -3.71 -23.20
C THR A 373 12.87 -3.83 -24.54
N LEU A 374 13.56 -4.96 -24.77
CA LEU A 374 14.42 -5.20 -25.93
C LEU A 374 15.42 -4.07 -26.17
N PHE A 375 15.98 -3.54 -25.08
CA PHE A 375 16.92 -2.43 -25.15
C PHE A 375 18.38 -2.90 -25.24
N SER A 376 18.70 -4.04 -24.62
CA SER A 376 20.02 -4.68 -24.61
C SER A 376 19.88 -6.19 -24.84
N GLU A 377 20.91 -6.80 -25.43
CA GLU A 377 21.05 -8.26 -25.56
C GLU A 377 21.16 -8.96 -24.19
N ASP A 378 21.68 -8.25 -23.20
CA ASP A 378 21.80 -8.75 -21.82
C ASP A 378 20.48 -8.71 -21.04
N GLY A 379 19.41 -8.15 -21.62
CA GLY A 379 18.10 -8.00 -20.98
C GLY A 379 17.45 -9.34 -20.68
N SER A 380 17.26 -9.67 -19.41
CA SER A 380 16.66 -10.93 -18.97
C SER A 380 16.07 -10.82 -17.56
N ARG A 381 15.16 -11.73 -17.20
CA ARG A 381 14.64 -11.83 -15.83
C ARG A 381 15.78 -11.98 -14.82
N GLU A 382 16.81 -12.76 -15.16
CA GLU A 382 17.98 -12.96 -14.29
C GLU A 382 18.83 -11.70 -14.15
N SER A 383 19.05 -10.96 -15.24
CA SER A 383 19.80 -9.69 -15.23
C SER A 383 19.10 -8.64 -14.37
N LEU A 384 17.78 -8.52 -14.49
CA LEU A 384 16.99 -7.63 -13.66
C LEU A 384 17.05 -8.04 -12.18
N MET A 385 16.88 -9.32 -11.87
CA MET A 385 17.00 -9.82 -10.49
C MET A 385 18.40 -9.58 -9.91
N LYS A 386 19.47 -9.73 -10.72
CA LYS A 386 20.85 -9.41 -10.29
C LYS A 386 21.01 -7.93 -9.97
N LEU A 387 20.46 -7.03 -10.80
CA LEU A 387 20.45 -5.59 -10.54
C LEU A 387 19.75 -5.27 -9.21
N GLU A 388 18.58 -5.84 -8.98
CA GLU A 388 17.82 -5.66 -7.74
C GLU A 388 18.62 -6.13 -6.51
N GLN A 389 19.17 -7.34 -6.57
CA GLN A 389 19.93 -7.95 -5.48
C GLN A 389 21.23 -7.20 -5.17
N ALA A 390 21.83 -6.54 -6.16
CA ALA A 390 23.04 -5.73 -5.97
C ALA A 390 22.81 -4.46 -5.13
N ILE A 391 21.55 -4.07 -4.90
CA ILE A 391 21.20 -2.91 -4.07
C ILE A 391 20.81 -3.40 -2.67
N PRO A 392 21.69 -3.27 -1.65
CA PRO A 392 21.40 -3.75 -0.30
C PRO A 392 20.39 -2.82 0.39
N ALA A 393 19.10 -3.17 0.29
CA ALA A 393 18.02 -2.44 0.93
C ALA A 393 17.59 -3.12 2.24
N PRO A 394 17.39 -2.38 3.35
CA PRO A 394 16.90 -2.94 4.59
C PRO A 394 15.46 -3.44 4.41
N GLU A 395 15.23 -4.73 4.66
CA GLU A 395 13.90 -5.32 4.61
C GLU A 395 13.12 -5.05 5.90
N PRO A 396 11.84 -4.63 5.82
CA PRO A 396 11.04 -4.36 7.00
C PRO A 396 10.64 -5.64 7.75
N ILE A 397 10.51 -5.54 9.07
CA ILE A 397 9.77 -6.52 9.87
C ILE A 397 8.28 -6.30 9.60
N ARG A 398 7.67 -7.24 8.88
CA ARG A 398 6.26 -7.25 8.47
C ARG A 398 5.40 -7.85 9.58
N VAL A 399 4.44 -7.09 10.08
CA VAL A 399 3.53 -7.50 11.16
C VAL A 399 2.08 -7.42 10.66
N LEU A 400 1.38 -8.55 10.72
CA LEU A 400 -0.06 -8.61 10.55
C LEU A 400 -0.71 -8.39 11.91
N GLU A 401 -1.58 -7.39 12.02
CA GLU A 401 -2.24 -7.05 13.28
C GLU A 401 -3.75 -7.24 13.18
N TYR A 402 -4.33 -8.00 14.11
CA TYR A 402 -5.77 -8.02 14.37
C TYR A 402 -6.04 -7.40 15.74
N GLY A 403 -6.92 -6.39 15.79
CA GLY A 403 -7.23 -5.72 17.04
C GLY A 403 -8.50 -4.88 17.02
N ARG A 404 -8.85 -4.32 18.19
CA ARG A 404 -10.08 -3.56 18.47
C ARG A 404 -9.79 -2.05 18.60
N LEU A 405 -10.74 -1.27 19.12
CA LEU A 405 -10.59 0.17 19.35
C LEU A 405 -9.31 0.60 20.08
N ALA A 406 -8.84 -0.19 21.05
CA ALA A 406 -7.62 0.15 21.78
C ALA A 406 -6.38 0.06 20.87
N SER A 407 -6.31 -0.93 19.97
CA SER A 407 -5.20 -1.03 19.02
C SER A 407 -5.23 0.05 17.93
N TRP A 408 -6.41 0.62 17.60
CA TRP A 408 -6.50 1.82 16.75
C TRP A 408 -5.70 2.99 17.34
N SER A 409 -5.75 3.19 18.66
CA SER A 409 -4.99 4.24 19.34
C SER A 409 -3.47 4.07 19.20
N ALA A 410 -3.00 2.88 18.83
CA ALA A 410 -1.60 2.60 18.60
C ALA A 410 -1.11 2.99 17.20
N MET A 411 -2.01 3.43 16.32
CA MET A 411 -1.69 3.97 14.99
C MET A 411 -0.73 3.07 14.18
N PRO A 412 -1.05 1.79 13.93
CA PRO A 412 -0.17 0.88 13.21
C PRO A 412 0.30 1.43 11.85
N ALA A 413 -0.55 2.15 11.14
CA ALA A 413 -0.18 2.78 9.85
C ALA A 413 0.87 3.91 9.97
N TRP A 414 1.17 4.41 11.18
CA TRP A 414 2.22 5.39 11.47
C TRP A 414 3.47 4.72 12.04
N GLN A 415 3.39 3.45 12.46
CA GLN A 415 4.45 2.77 13.18
C GLN A 415 5.74 2.64 12.35
N ALA A 416 5.61 2.30 11.07
CA ALA A 416 6.76 2.15 10.19
C ALA A 416 7.45 3.48 9.90
N ALA A 417 6.69 4.58 9.77
CA ALA A 417 7.25 5.92 9.68
C ALA A 417 8.07 6.29 10.94
N LEU A 418 7.56 5.97 12.13
CA LEU A 418 8.25 6.21 13.40
C LEU A 418 9.54 5.38 13.48
N ASP A 419 9.47 4.08 13.20
CA ASP A 419 10.62 3.17 13.30
C ASP A 419 11.81 3.61 12.42
N ARG A 420 11.52 4.14 11.24
CA ARG A 420 12.53 4.64 10.28
C ARG A 420 13.36 5.78 10.84
N THR A 421 12.79 6.61 11.71
CA THR A 421 13.53 7.73 12.33
C THR A 421 14.67 7.25 13.23
N ALA A 422 14.59 6.01 13.73
CA ALA A 422 15.64 5.33 14.48
C ALA A 422 16.45 4.33 13.63
N GLY A 423 16.38 4.40 12.30
CA GLY A 423 17.07 3.47 11.39
C GLY A 423 16.54 2.04 11.46
N LYS A 424 15.30 1.86 11.92
CA LYS A 424 14.60 0.56 11.96
C LYS A 424 13.53 0.51 10.89
N HIS A 425 13.19 -0.70 10.44
CA HIS A 425 12.24 -0.89 9.35
C HIS A 425 11.18 -1.88 9.78
N SER A 426 9.93 -1.45 9.80
CA SER A 426 8.77 -2.32 9.95
C SER A 426 7.74 -2.00 8.87
N ALA A 427 6.76 -2.87 8.71
CA ALA A 427 5.57 -2.65 7.91
C ALA A 427 4.41 -3.32 8.66
N TRP A 428 3.37 -2.57 8.96
CA TRP A 428 2.23 -3.06 9.71
C TRP A 428 1.01 -3.09 8.80
N MET A 429 0.39 -4.27 8.70
CA MET A 429 -0.91 -4.44 8.06
C MET A 429 -1.98 -4.56 9.14
N PRO A 430 -2.67 -3.45 9.48
CA PRO A 430 -3.78 -3.50 10.41
C PRO A 430 -5.01 -4.10 9.73
N ALA A 431 -5.38 -5.31 10.11
CA ALA A 431 -6.74 -5.79 9.99
C ALA A 431 -7.49 -5.32 11.22
N LEU A 432 -8.15 -4.17 11.14
CA LEU A 432 -8.88 -3.61 12.28
C LEU A 432 -10.38 -3.58 11.98
N ASP A 433 -11.19 -3.75 13.01
CA ASP A 433 -12.64 -3.69 12.86
C ASP A 433 -13.05 -2.29 12.34
N LEU A 434 -13.51 -2.23 11.08
CA LEU A 434 -14.09 -1.04 10.46
C LEU A 434 -15.47 -0.70 11.05
N ASN A 435 -16.02 -1.58 11.88
CA ASN A 435 -17.03 -1.21 12.85
C ASN A 435 -16.34 -1.01 14.21
N PRO A 436 -15.81 0.20 14.49
CA PRO A 436 -15.23 0.53 15.79
C PRO A 436 -16.14 0.19 16.99
N TRP A 437 -17.43 -0.08 16.76
CA TRP A 437 -18.44 -0.30 17.78
C TRP A 437 -18.76 -1.76 18.06
N SER A 438 -18.30 -2.70 17.23
CA SER A 438 -18.34 -4.10 17.62
C SER A 438 -17.13 -4.40 18.49
N GLN A 439 -17.37 -4.61 19.79
CA GLN A 439 -16.37 -5.12 20.73
C GLN A 439 -15.93 -6.57 20.41
N THR A 440 -16.14 -7.05 19.18
CA THR A 440 -16.23 -8.47 18.86
C THR A 440 -14.91 -9.14 18.58
N TRP A 441 -13.80 -8.45 18.31
CA TRP A 441 -12.54 -9.10 17.92
C TRP A 441 -11.69 -9.50 19.15
N ALA A 442 -12.28 -10.26 20.06
CA ALA A 442 -11.50 -11.16 20.90
C ALA A 442 -10.93 -12.31 20.04
N CYS A 443 -9.87 -12.96 20.49
CA CYS A 443 -9.28 -14.08 19.74
C CYS A 443 -10.33 -15.18 19.51
N GLU A 444 -11.23 -15.42 20.47
CA GLU A 444 -12.34 -16.37 20.36
C GLU A 444 -13.20 -16.16 19.11
N TRP A 445 -13.64 -14.93 18.87
CA TRP A 445 -14.46 -14.60 17.71
C TRP A 445 -13.69 -14.76 16.41
N LEU A 446 -12.46 -14.24 16.35
CA LEU A 446 -11.62 -14.33 15.16
C LEU A 446 -11.35 -15.80 14.80
N ALA A 447 -11.00 -16.62 15.79
CA ALA A 447 -10.84 -18.06 15.61
C ALA A 447 -12.12 -18.74 15.09
N THR A 448 -13.30 -18.29 15.53
CA THR A 448 -14.59 -18.81 15.05
C THR A 448 -14.79 -18.50 13.57
N VAL A 449 -14.48 -17.27 13.14
CA VAL A 449 -14.54 -16.88 11.72
C VAL A 449 -13.62 -17.76 10.86
N PHE A 450 -12.39 -18.00 11.30
CA PHE A 450 -11.44 -18.88 10.59
C PHE A 450 -11.91 -20.35 10.57
N ARG A 451 -12.49 -20.87 11.65
CA ARG A 451 -13.02 -22.24 11.71
C ARG A 451 -14.22 -22.43 10.79
N GLU A 452 -15.14 -21.46 10.78
CA GLU A 452 -16.40 -21.56 10.03
C GLU A 452 -16.26 -21.15 8.56
N LYS A 453 -15.17 -20.48 8.17
CA LYS A 453 -14.96 -19.89 6.84
C LYS A 453 -16.09 -18.94 6.41
N LYS A 454 -16.87 -18.44 7.37
CA LYS A 454 -17.93 -17.46 7.15
C LYS A 454 -17.35 -16.09 7.42
N HIS A 455 -16.78 -15.47 6.39
CA HIS A 455 -16.27 -14.11 6.47
C HIS A 455 -17.47 -13.15 6.51
N PRO A 456 -17.81 -12.56 7.66
CA PRO A 456 -18.90 -11.60 7.68
C PRO A 456 -18.44 -10.34 6.92
N TYR A 457 -19.35 -9.66 6.23
CA TYR A 457 -19.15 -8.29 5.70
C TYR A 457 -18.10 -8.04 4.59
N GLY A 458 -17.70 -9.06 3.82
CA GLY A 458 -16.81 -8.81 2.66
C GLY A 458 -15.35 -8.53 3.05
N PHE A 459 -14.93 -8.97 4.24
CA PHE A 459 -13.56 -8.86 4.76
C PHE A 459 -12.61 -9.98 4.25
N ARG A 460 -12.92 -10.61 3.11
CA ARG A 460 -12.21 -11.82 2.64
C ARG A 460 -10.69 -11.60 2.52
N GLU A 461 -10.30 -10.39 2.16
CA GLU A 461 -8.94 -9.92 1.96
C GLU A 461 -8.12 -10.05 3.24
N TYR A 462 -8.61 -9.55 4.38
CA TYR A 462 -7.91 -9.64 5.66
C TYR A 462 -7.71 -11.09 6.13
N PHE A 463 -8.59 -12.00 5.74
CA PHE A 463 -8.42 -13.43 6.07
C PHE A 463 -7.40 -14.09 5.13
N MET A 464 -7.34 -13.68 3.88
CA MET A 464 -6.27 -14.12 2.96
C MET A 464 -4.89 -13.66 3.44
N GLU A 465 -4.78 -12.52 4.12
CA GLU A 465 -3.51 -12.06 4.72
C GLU A 465 -2.95 -12.98 5.82
N MET A 466 -3.78 -13.85 6.42
CA MET A 466 -3.29 -14.86 7.37
C MET A 466 -2.61 -16.03 6.64
N GLU A 467 -3.11 -16.42 5.48
CA GLU A 467 -2.59 -17.54 4.69
C GLU A 467 -1.50 -17.12 3.68
N GLU A 468 -1.61 -15.89 3.18
CA GLU A 468 -0.77 -15.26 2.15
C GLU A 468 -0.38 -16.20 1.01
N PRO A 469 -1.35 -16.88 0.37
CA PRO A 469 -1.06 -17.88 -0.66
C PRO A 469 -0.34 -17.28 -1.87
N HIS A 470 -0.54 -15.99 -2.11
CA HIS A 470 0.01 -15.24 -3.23
C HIS A 470 1.37 -14.60 -2.94
N GLN A 471 1.87 -14.68 -1.70
CA GLN A 471 3.14 -14.05 -1.33
C GLN A 471 4.27 -15.07 -1.30
N GLU A 472 5.42 -14.68 -1.85
CA GLU A 472 6.66 -15.40 -1.67
C GLU A 472 7.00 -15.48 -0.18
N PRO A 473 7.60 -16.59 0.32
CA PRO A 473 7.88 -16.76 1.74
C PRO A 473 8.65 -15.61 2.39
N ALA A 474 9.56 -14.96 1.66
CA ALA A 474 10.35 -13.83 2.16
C ALA A 474 9.55 -12.53 2.33
N LEU A 475 8.45 -12.39 1.59
CA LEU A 475 7.57 -11.21 1.61
C LEU A 475 6.42 -11.36 2.59
N ARG A 476 6.19 -12.58 3.12
CA ARG A 476 5.14 -12.84 4.11
C ARG A 476 5.36 -12.07 5.40
N HIS A 477 4.26 -11.79 6.11
CA HIS A 477 4.34 -11.28 7.47
C HIS A 477 5.16 -12.23 8.35
N GLN A 478 6.05 -11.68 9.18
CA GLN A 478 6.83 -12.47 10.13
C GLN A 478 6.26 -12.40 11.55
N GLY A 479 5.52 -11.34 11.88
CA GLY A 479 4.84 -11.17 13.16
C GLY A 479 3.32 -11.27 13.01
N LEU A 480 2.66 -11.97 13.94
CA LEU A 480 1.22 -11.88 14.16
C LEU A 480 0.95 -11.15 15.48
N CYS A 481 0.27 -10.01 15.42
CA CYS A 481 -0.16 -9.25 16.58
C CYS A 481 -1.65 -9.42 16.81
N LEU A 482 -2.03 -9.90 17.99
CA LEU A 482 -3.42 -10.05 18.39
C LEU A 482 -3.70 -9.22 19.65
N GLN A 483 -4.76 -8.41 19.63
CA GLN A 483 -5.28 -7.82 20.86
C GLN A 483 -5.92 -8.91 21.73
N VAL A 484 -5.44 -9.03 22.97
CA VAL A 484 -5.86 -10.09 23.88
C VAL A 484 -7.07 -9.64 24.71
N GLY A 485 -8.12 -10.47 24.75
CA GLY A 485 -9.30 -10.25 25.59
C GLY A 485 -9.16 -10.77 27.02
N ASN A 486 -10.29 -11.11 27.65
CA ASN A 486 -10.31 -11.72 28.98
C ASN A 486 -9.54 -13.06 28.96
N PRO A 487 -8.74 -13.38 29.99
CA PRO A 487 -7.91 -14.59 30.02
C PRO A 487 -8.71 -15.88 30.32
N THR A 488 -9.80 -16.11 29.62
CA THR A 488 -10.56 -17.38 29.70
C THR A 488 -9.79 -18.47 28.97
N ASP A 489 -10.05 -19.74 29.31
CA ASP A 489 -9.43 -20.87 28.60
C ASP A 489 -9.78 -20.83 27.10
N LYS A 490 -11.01 -20.43 26.76
CA LYS A 490 -11.46 -20.25 25.38
C LYS A 490 -10.65 -19.20 24.62
N GLU A 491 -10.36 -18.05 25.23
CA GLU A 491 -9.58 -16.99 24.60
C GLU A 491 -8.13 -17.45 24.35
N VAL A 492 -7.54 -18.17 25.31
CA VAL A 492 -6.18 -18.73 25.18
C VAL A 492 -6.13 -19.81 24.10
N GLU A 493 -7.11 -20.72 24.07
CA GLU A 493 -7.23 -21.74 23.03
C GLU A 493 -7.41 -21.13 21.64
N ALA A 494 -8.19 -20.04 21.55
CA ALA A 494 -8.41 -19.32 20.31
C ALA A 494 -7.15 -18.61 19.83
N PHE A 495 -6.41 -17.94 20.73
CA PHE A 495 -5.10 -17.38 20.41
C PHE A 495 -4.15 -18.47 19.91
N ALA A 496 -4.04 -19.59 20.62
CA ALA A 496 -3.18 -20.71 20.24
C ALA A 496 -3.59 -21.33 18.89
N TYR A 497 -4.89 -21.37 18.57
CA TYR A 497 -5.39 -21.80 17.27
C TYR A 497 -4.91 -20.86 16.15
N LEU A 498 -5.14 -19.54 16.29
CA LEU A 498 -4.74 -18.54 15.29
C LEU A 498 -3.22 -18.50 15.11
N ALA A 499 -2.48 -18.55 16.23
CA ALA A 499 -1.03 -18.58 16.22
C ALA A 499 -0.47 -19.83 15.53
N ARG A 500 -1.06 -21.02 15.73
CA ARG A 500 -0.64 -22.25 15.04
C ARG A 500 -0.86 -22.09 13.54
N HIS A 501 -2.07 -21.68 13.18
CA HIS A 501 -2.45 -21.46 11.80
C HIS A 501 -1.49 -20.48 11.08
N PHE A 502 -1.08 -19.39 11.76
CA PHE A 502 -0.08 -18.46 11.23
C PHE A 502 1.32 -19.08 11.10
N LEU A 503 1.81 -19.75 12.15
CA LEU A 503 3.15 -20.33 12.21
C LEU A 503 3.33 -21.55 11.29
N ASP A 504 2.27 -22.28 10.95
CA ASP A 504 2.31 -23.41 10.03
C ASP A 504 2.86 -23.02 8.65
N LYS A 505 2.63 -21.78 8.23
CA LYS A 505 3.17 -21.21 6.99
C LYS A 505 4.46 -20.40 7.19
N ARG A 506 4.86 -20.18 8.45
CA ARG A 506 5.91 -19.25 8.89
C ARG A 506 6.72 -19.86 10.04
N PRO A 507 7.57 -20.87 9.76
CA PRO A 507 8.29 -21.60 10.80
C PRO A 507 9.27 -20.74 11.60
N ASN A 508 9.64 -19.54 11.13
CA ASN A 508 10.47 -18.57 11.84
C ASN A 508 9.70 -17.33 12.34
N GLY A 509 8.36 -17.34 12.24
CA GLY A 509 7.53 -16.24 12.68
C GLY A 509 7.49 -16.08 14.21
N PHE A 510 7.06 -14.90 14.66
CA PHE A 510 6.89 -14.56 16.06
C PHE A 510 5.47 -14.06 16.35
N LEU A 511 5.09 -14.10 17.62
CA LEU A 511 3.75 -13.75 18.08
C LEU A 511 3.82 -12.55 19.01
N LEU A 512 2.89 -11.61 18.85
CA LEU A 512 2.73 -10.44 19.70
C LEU A 512 1.34 -10.49 20.36
N GLY A 513 1.30 -10.35 21.68
CA GLY A 513 0.05 -10.13 22.42
C GLY A 513 -0.06 -8.67 22.83
N PHE A 514 -1.02 -7.95 22.27
CA PHE A 514 -1.31 -6.57 22.65
C PHE A 514 -2.24 -6.55 23.86
N PHE A 515 -1.70 -6.19 25.03
CA PHE A 515 -2.44 -6.10 26.29
C PHE A 515 -2.84 -4.65 26.54
N ALA A 516 -4.13 -4.37 26.29
CA ALA A 516 -4.71 -3.05 26.44
C ALA A 516 -4.79 -2.60 27.91
N TRP A 517 -5.45 -1.46 28.11
CA TRP A 517 -5.63 -0.76 29.39
C TRP A 517 -7.10 -0.80 29.83
N PRO A 518 -7.42 -0.50 31.10
CA PRO A 518 -8.80 -0.53 31.57
C PRO A 518 -9.62 0.60 30.96
N ALA A 519 -10.89 0.36 30.62
CA ALA A 519 -11.80 1.42 30.22
C ALA A 519 -12.23 2.28 31.43
N ILE A 520 -12.70 3.51 31.18
CA ILE A 520 -13.27 4.40 32.20
C ILE A 520 -14.78 4.14 32.32
N PRO A 521 -15.26 3.45 33.38
CA PRO A 521 -16.68 3.05 33.46
C PRO A 521 -17.64 4.24 33.58
N GLU A 522 -17.21 5.31 34.25
CA GLU A 522 -17.97 6.56 34.40
C GLU A 522 -18.25 7.21 33.04
N ALA A 523 -17.25 7.27 32.15
CA ALA A 523 -17.41 7.80 30.80
C ALA A 523 -18.35 6.94 29.94
N ALA A 524 -18.21 5.61 29.99
CA ALA A 524 -19.10 4.70 29.26
C ALA A 524 -20.55 4.77 29.76
N ALA A 525 -20.76 4.93 31.07
CA ALA A 525 -22.08 5.14 31.65
C ALA A 525 -22.70 6.47 31.18
N LEU A 526 -21.93 7.56 31.22
CA LEU A 526 -22.40 8.88 30.83
C LEU A 526 -22.73 8.96 29.33
N LYS A 527 -21.96 8.31 28.45
CA LYS A 527 -22.29 8.21 27.01
C LYS A 527 -23.69 7.59 26.82
N ARG A 528 -24.01 6.52 27.55
CA ARG A 528 -25.32 5.85 27.50
C ARG A 528 -26.43 6.73 28.07
N GLU A 529 -26.20 7.41 29.19
CA GLU A 529 -27.15 8.34 29.80
C GLU A 529 -27.53 9.47 28.84
N LEU A 530 -26.53 10.07 28.20
CA LEU A 530 -26.71 11.14 27.21
C LEU A 530 -27.22 10.64 25.86
N LYS A 531 -27.43 9.32 25.70
CA LYS A 531 -27.87 8.66 24.46
C LYS A 531 -27.00 9.06 23.26
N LEU A 532 -25.71 9.25 23.52
CA LEU A 532 -24.75 9.56 22.47
C LEU A 532 -24.61 8.35 21.55
N GLN A 533 -24.55 8.63 20.26
CA GLN A 533 -24.18 7.64 19.28
C GLN A 533 -22.72 7.21 19.52
N PRO A 534 -22.34 5.99 19.13
CA PRO A 534 -21.01 5.47 19.43
C PRO A 534 -19.85 6.39 18.97
N TRP A 535 -19.99 7.05 17.81
CA TRP A 535 -19.00 8.00 17.27
C TRP A 535 -18.97 9.38 17.94
N GLN A 536 -19.94 9.69 18.80
CA GLN A 536 -20.02 10.99 19.45
C GLN A 536 -19.18 11.02 20.73
N LEU A 537 -18.42 12.10 20.88
CA LEU A 537 -17.66 12.37 22.09
C LEU A 537 -18.53 12.94 23.21
N LEU A 538 -18.11 12.67 24.44
CA LEU A 538 -18.62 13.38 25.60
C LEU A 538 -18.21 14.85 25.52
N PRO A 539 -19.04 15.80 25.99
CA PRO A 539 -18.63 17.18 26.17
C PRO A 539 -17.33 17.27 26.97
N GLU A 540 -16.37 18.06 26.49
CA GLU A 540 -15.00 18.08 27.03
C GLU A 540 -14.95 18.54 28.49
N ASP A 541 -15.85 19.42 28.93
CA ASP A 541 -15.99 19.82 30.33
C ASP A 541 -16.34 18.63 31.25
N LYS A 542 -17.23 17.75 30.77
CA LYS A 542 -17.62 16.52 31.49
C LYS A 542 -16.50 15.48 31.44
N MET A 543 -15.91 15.26 30.26
CA MET A 543 -14.86 14.27 30.08
C MET A 543 -13.59 14.65 30.86
N SER A 544 -13.19 15.92 30.85
CA SER A 544 -12.05 16.43 31.62
C SER A 544 -12.19 16.17 33.13
N ALA A 545 -13.38 16.39 33.69
CA ALA A 545 -13.66 16.09 35.10
C ALA A 545 -13.54 14.59 35.42
N ILE A 546 -14.03 13.72 34.52
CA ILE A 546 -13.89 12.26 34.66
C ILE A 546 -12.41 11.84 34.60
N ARG A 547 -11.66 12.32 33.60
CA ARG A 547 -10.24 11.99 33.40
C ARG A 547 -9.38 12.30 34.63
N ARG A 548 -9.61 13.46 35.27
CA ARG A 548 -8.84 13.91 36.45
C ARG A 548 -9.11 13.07 37.70
N ARG A 549 -10.32 12.50 37.83
CA ARG A 549 -10.71 11.67 38.98
C ARG A 549 -10.40 10.19 38.77
N PHE A 550 -10.15 9.75 37.54
CA PHE A 550 -9.92 8.35 37.24
C PHE A 550 -8.59 7.86 37.82
N ASP A 551 -8.67 6.93 38.76
CA ASP A 551 -7.51 6.26 39.33
C ASP A 551 -7.08 5.06 38.48
N TYR A 552 -6.26 5.34 37.46
CA TYR A 552 -5.76 4.32 36.54
C TYR A 552 -5.02 3.19 37.27
N SER A 553 -4.10 3.51 38.20
CA SER A 553 -3.31 2.52 38.93
C SER A 553 -4.17 1.54 39.72
N THR A 554 -5.26 2.03 40.33
CA THR A 554 -6.23 1.17 41.04
C THR A 554 -7.01 0.29 40.05
N ALA A 555 -7.48 0.83 38.93
CA ALA A 555 -8.19 0.06 37.91
C ALA A 555 -7.31 -1.02 37.25
N TRP A 556 -6.04 -0.71 36.99
CA TRP A 556 -5.06 -1.66 36.44
C TRP A 556 -4.72 -2.76 37.45
N SER A 557 -4.62 -2.41 38.74
CA SER A 557 -4.28 -3.33 39.83
C SER A 557 -5.46 -4.16 40.34
N ASP A 558 -6.64 -4.02 39.72
CA ASP A 558 -7.81 -4.81 40.05
C ASP A 558 -7.47 -6.32 40.03
N PRO A 559 -7.83 -7.09 41.08
CA PRO A 559 -7.45 -8.49 41.19
C PRO A 559 -8.23 -9.40 40.24
N GLY A 560 -9.29 -8.91 39.59
CA GLY A 560 -10.06 -9.66 38.62
C GLY A 560 -9.23 -9.98 37.37
N GLU A 561 -9.27 -11.25 36.96
CA GLU A 561 -8.70 -11.73 35.70
C GLU A 561 -9.56 -11.27 34.51
N ARG A 562 -9.42 -10.00 34.10
CA ARG A 562 -10.16 -9.39 32.99
C ARG A 562 -9.25 -8.53 32.11
N GLU A 563 -9.66 -8.30 30.88
CA GLU A 563 -8.96 -7.42 29.94
C GLU A 563 -8.71 -6.04 30.58
N GLY A 564 -7.52 -5.49 30.32
CA GLY A 564 -7.14 -4.18 30.85
C GLY A 564 -6.69 -4.20 32.32
N THR A 565 -6.48 -5.36 32.95
CA THR A 565 -5.88 -5.46 34.29
C THR A 565 -4.55 -6.22 34.28
N ALA A 566 -3.73 -5.97 35.30
CA ALA A 566 -2.48 -6.66 35.51
C ALA A 566 -2.70 -8.17 35.77
N ALA A 567 -3.75 -8.50 36.52
CA ALA A 567 -4.15 -9.89 36.77
C ALA A 567 -4.58 -10.58 35.47
N GLY A 568 -5.35 -9.90 34.61
CA GLY A 568 -5.74 -10.40 33.30
C GLY A 568 -4.56 -10.74 32.40
N MET A 569 -3.61 -9.80 32.26
CA MET A 569 -2.40 -10.00 31.47
C MET A 569 -1.57 -11.19 31.99
N ARG A 570 -1.31 -11.25 33.31
CA ARG A 570 -0.53 -12.36 33.90
C ARG A 570 -1.24 -13.70 33.72
N GLY A 571 -2.55 -13.74 34.00
CA GLY A 571 -3.37 -14.93 33.85
C GLY A 571 -3.34 -15.47 32.42
N PHE A 572 -3.46 -14.60 31.41
CA PHE A 572 -3.35 -15.01 30.02
C PHE A 572 -1.98 -15.62 29.70
N VAL A 573 -0.89 -14.94 30.05
CA VAL A 573 0.48 -15.40 29.77
C VAL A 573 0.77 -16.74 30.44
N GLU A 574 0.33 -16.91 31.68
CA GLU A 574 0.49 -18.17 32.41
C GLU A 574 -0.31 -19.31 31.75
N LYS A 575 -1.57 -19.07 31.41
CA LYS A 575 -2.43 -20.05 30.73
C LYS A 575 -1.86 -20.41 29.35
N LEU A 576 -1.38 -19.44 28.57
CA LEU A 576 -0.75 -19.70 27.26
C LEU A 576 0.53 -20.55 27.41
N ARG A 577 1.37 -20.26 28.41
CA ARG A 577 2.58 -21.04 28.69
C ARG A 577 2.25 -22.47 29.08
N LYS A 578 1.19 -22.68 29.87
CA LYS A 578 0.71 -24.03 30.25
C LYS A 578 0.12 -24.78 29.06
N ALA A 579 -0.70 -24.11 28.24
CA ALA A 579 -1.38 -24.73 27.10
C ALA A 579 -0.41 -25.07 25.96
N THR A 580 0.56 -24.20 25.68
CA THR A 580 1.45 -24.31 24.50
C THR A 580 2.87 -23.77 24.78
N PRO A 581 3.73 -24.52 25.51
CA PRO A 581 5.07 -24.06 25.89
C PRO A 581 5.92 -23.60 24.71
N GLN A 582 5.91 -24.33 23.58
CA GLN A 582 6.70 -23.99 22.39
C GLN A 582 6.26 -22.69 21.73
N MET A 583 4.96 -22.36 21.81
CA MET A 583 4.44 -21.10 21.26
C MET A 583 4.78 -19.93 22.18
N ALA A 584 4.77 -20.16 23.50
CA ALA A 584 5.14 -19.16 24.48
C ALA A 584 6.60 -18.68 24.34
N GLU A 585 7.51 -19.51 23.81
CA GLU A 585 8.89 -19.11 23.49
C GLU A 585 8.96 -18.07 22.35
N ARG A 586 7.97 -18.05 21.47
CA ARG A 586 7.86 -17.12 20.34
C ARG A 586 6.99 -15.91 20.63
N PHE A 587 6.34 -15.91 21.79
CA PHE A 587 5.41 -14.88 22.22
C PHE A 587 6.14 -13.71 22.88
N ARG A 588 5.76 -12.49 22.50
CA ARG A 588 6.19 -11.25 23.15
C ARG A 588 4.96 -10.45 23.55
N ALA A 589 4.91 -10.03 24.80
CA ALA A 589 3.88 -9.12 25.27
C ALA A 589 4.18 -7.69 24.81
N ILE A 590 3.16 -6.97 24.35
CA ILE A 590 3.13 -5.51 24.28
C ILE A 590 2.27 -5.05 25.48
N PRO A 591 2.90 -4.75 26.63
CA PRO A 591 2.18 -4.49 27.89
C PRO A 591 1.73 -3.03 27.98
N ALA A 592 0.85 -2.60 27.06
CA ALA A 592 0.41 -1.20 26.99
C ALA A 592 -0.26 -0.74 28.28
N GLY A 593 -1.09 -1.59 28.90
CA GLY A 593 -1.71 -1.27 30.20
C GLY A 593 -0.70 -1.08 31.34
N ALA A 594 0.41 -1.84 31.33
CA ALA A 594 1.46 -1.71 32.34
C ALA A 594 2.29 -0.43 32.13
N LEU A 595 2.52 -0.03 30.87
CA LEU A 595 3.16 1.25 30.56
C LEU A 595 2.35 2.42 31.10
N LEU A 596 1.05 2.44 30.85
CA LEU A 596 0.19 3.51 31.36
C LEU A 596 0.11 3.51 32.89
N ALA A 597 0.16 2.35 33.55
CA ALA A 597 0.24 2.27 35.01
C ALA A 597 1.54 2.89 35.56
N ALA A 598 2.68 2.57 34.94
CA ALA A 598 3.96 3.13 35.34
C ALA A 598 4.03 4.65 35.09
N LEU A 599 3.42 5.13 34.00
CA LEU A 599 3.27 6.55 33.74
C LEU A 599 2.34 7.22 34.77
N ASP A 600 1.21 6.60 35.12
CA ASP A 600 0.26 7.13 36.11
C ASP A 600 0.93 7.45 37.45
N VAL A 601 1.75 6.52 37.96
CA VAL A 601 2.52 6.71 39.20
C VAL A 601 3.45 7.93 39.09
N LYS A 602 4.19 8.04 37.99
CA LYS A 602 5.14 9.14 37.76
C LYS A 602 4.43 10.49 37.57
N LEU A 603 3.30 10.50 36.87
CA LEU A 603 2.49 11.69 36.62
C LEU A 603 1.87 12.21 37.92
N LYS A 604 1.29 11.33 38.74
CA LYS A 604 0.79 11.68 40.08
C LYS A 604 1.88 12.22 41.02
N ALA A 605 3.12 11.77 40.83
CA ALA A 605 4.29 12.31 41.53
C ALA A 605 4.80 13.65 40.96
N GLY A 606 4.15 14.23 39.95
CA GLY A 606 4.51 15.52 39.37
C GLY A 606 5.59 15.47 38.30
N SER A 607 5.87 14.31 37.70
CA SER A 607 6.91 14.18 36.65
C SER A 607 6.60 14.96 35.37
N LEU A 608 5.35 15.40 35.19
CA LEU A 608 4.94 16.32 34.14
C LEU A 608 3.98 17.37 34.74
N PRO A 609 4.37 18.66 34.82
CA PRO A 609 3.54 19.69 35.45
C PRO A 609 2.16 19.83 34.81
N GLY A 610 1.13 19.96 35.65
CA GLY A 610 -0.25 20.19 35.20
C GLY A 610 -1.01 18.94 34.75
N VAL A 611 -0.43 17.73 34.91
CA VAL A 611 -1.06 16.46 34.52
C VAL A 611 -1.34 15.64 35.78
N SER A 612 -2.60 15.31 36.04
CA SER A 612 -3.00 14.66 37.31
C SER A 612 -2.76 13.15 37.35
N GLY A 613 -2.59 12.51 36.19
CA GLY A 613 -2.41 11.06 36.07
C GLY A 613 -2.66 10.56 34.65
N ALA A 614 -2.57 9.24 34.44
CA ALA A 614 -2.78 8.63 33.12
C ALA A 614 -4.24 8.71 32.65
N GLY A 615 -5.20 8.98 33.54
CA GLY A 615 -6.58 9.28 33.15
C GLY A 615 -6.69 10.44 32.16
N GLU A 616 -5.78 11.41 32.20
CA GLU A 616 -5.73 12.54 31.26
C GLU A 616 -5.37 12.16 29.82
N PHE A 617 -4.89 10.92 29.61
CA PHE A 617 -4.53 10.41 28.28
C PHE A 617 -5.73 9.91 27.49
N TYR A 618 -6.86 9.66 28.14
CA TYR A 618 -8.04 9.11 27.48
C TYR A 618 -8.72 10.16 26.62
N LYS A 619 -9.08 9.83 25.39
CA LYS A 619 -9.97 10.63 24.55
C LYS A 619 -11.41 10.46 25.05
N ASP A 620 -11.82 9.21 25.24
CA ASP A 620 -13.14 8.82 25.72
C ASP A 620 -13.05 7.68 26.76
N ASP A 621 -13.98 6.73 26.77
CA ASP A 621 -13.95 5.62 27.72
C ASP A 621 -12.80 4.63 27.49
N VAL A 622 -12.26 4.49 26.27
CA VAL A 622 -11.21 3.49 25.98
C VAL A 622 -10.12 3.97 25.03
N THR A 623 -10.39 4.91 24.12
CA THR A 623 -9.41 5.40 23.15
C THR A 623 -8.53 6.49 23.76
N LEU A 624 -7.32 6.66 23.22
CA LEU A 624 -6.36 7.65 23.72
C LEU A 624 -6.39 8.94 22.89
N ARG A 625 -6.16 10.07 23.54
CA ARG A 625 -5.91 11.38 22.91
C ARG A 625 -4.71 11.30 21.99
N THR A 626 -4.72 12.09 20.92
CA THR A 626 -3.57 12.27 20.03
C THR A 626 -2.39 12.90 20.77
N GLY A 627 -1.18 12.78 20.22
CA GLY A 627 0.04 13.27 20.86
C GLY A 627 0.70 12.25 21.79
N LEU A 628 1.12 12.70 22.98
CA LEU A 628 1.97 11.93 23.90
C LEU A 628 1.43 10.50 24.22
N PRO A 629 0.13 10.29 24.44
CA PRO A 629 -0.40 8.96 24.73
C PRO A 629 -0.19 7.96 23.59
N ARG A 630 -0.48 8.37 22.35
CA ARG A 630 -0.31 7.50 21.17
C ARG A 630 1.17 7.27 20.84
N TYR A 631 2.00 8.30 21.02
CA TYR A 631 3.47 8.15 20.93
C TYR A 631 3.97 7.10 21.93
N ALA A 632 3.48 7.10 23.17
CA ALA A 632 3.90 6.12 24.18
C ALA A 632 3.63 4.67 23.76
N ILE A 633 2.47 4.41 23.15
CA ILE A 633 2.14 3.08 22.63
C ILE A 633 3.02 2.72 21.42
N ALA A 634 3.26 3.66 20.50
CA ALA A 634 4.10 3.43 19.33
C ALA A 634 5.58 3.21 19.71
N ALA A 635 6.08 3.93 20.71
CA ALA A 635 7.42 3.74 21.27
C ALA A 635 7.56 2.37 21.96
N LEU A 636 6.53 1.92 22.68
CA LEU A 636 6.50 0.56 23.24
C LEU A 636 6.55 -0.51 22.16
N ARG A 637 5.75 -0.37 21.10
CA ARG A 637 5.75 -1.29 19.96
C ARG A 637 7.12 -1.36 19.30
N HIS A 638 7.73 -0.20 19.03
CA HIS A 638 9.10 -0.11 18.52
C HIS A 638 10.07 -0.94 19.38
N ALA A 639 10.08 -0.69 20.69
CA ALA A 639 10.99 -1.36 21.61
C ALA A 639 10.76 -2.87 21.68
N VAL A 640 9.51 -3.35 21.60
CA VAL A 640 9.18 -4.78 21.62
C VAL A 640 9.56 -5.48 20.30
N VAL A 641 9.27 -4.86 19.17
CA VAL A 641 9.51 -5.45 17.84
C VAL A 641 11.00 -5.45 17.50
N HIS A 642 11.65 -4.30 17.66
CA HIS A 642 13.06 -4.10 17.28
C HIS A 642 14.06 -4.40 18.39
N LYS A 643 13.59 -4.61 19.63
CA LYS A 643 14.44 -4.80 20.82
C LYS A 643 15.46 -3.66 20.98
N SER A 644 15.05 -2.42 20.68
CA SER A 644 15.89 -1.22 20.68
C SER A 644 15.35 -0.14 21.61
N HIS A 645 16.25 0.76 22.01
CA HIS A 645 15.92 1.94 22.81
C HIS A 645 15.12 2.96 21.99
N THR A 646 14.20 3.68 22.63
CA THR A 646 13.26 4.60 21.94
C THR A 646 13.78 6.03 21.80
N GLY A 647 14.91 6.37 22.44
CA GLY A 647 15.46 7.72 22.44
C GLY A 647 15.74 8.31 21.05
N GLY A 648 16.02 7.47 20.04
CA GLY A 648 16.23 7.89 18.65
C GLY A 648 14.95 8.09 17.83
N LEU A 649 13.77 7.83 18.40
CA LEU A 649 12.50 8.04 17.71
C LEU A 649 12.17 9.53 17.63
N ASP A 650 11.75 9.99 16.45
CA ASP A 650 11.18 11.32 16.26
C ASP A 650 9.66 11.30 16.51
N ALA A 651 9.25 11.95 17.61
CA ALA A 651 7.84 12.03 18.00
C ALA A 651 7.04 13.11 17.24
N SER A 652 7.68 13.89 16.36
CA SER A 652 7.05 15.03 15.68
C SER A 652 5.79 14.63 14.89
N ALA A 653 5.80 13.46 14.25
CA ALA A 653 4.67 12.92 13.49
C ALA A 653 3.42 12.67 14.36
N PHE A 654 3.59 12.54 15.68
CA PHE A 654 2.49 12.38 16.63
C PHE A 654 2.06 13.73 17.25
N ASN A 655 2.85 14.80 17.09
CA ASN A 655 2.59 16.09 17.70
C ASN A 655 1.80 17.07 16.81
N ASP A 656 1.46 16.67 15.58
CA ASP A 656 0.54 17.43 14.72
C ASP A 656 -0.87 16.80 14.79
N PRO A 657 -1.84 17.43 15.50
CA PRO A 657 -3.21 16.94 15.58
C PRO A 657 -3.87 16.75 14.20
N LYS A 658 -3.48 17.56 13.20
CA LYS A 658 -4.07 17.51 11.85
C LYS A 658 -3.53 16.37 11.00
N ALA A 659 -2.45 15.71 11.43
CA ALA A 659 -1.89 14.55 10.75
C ALA A 659 -2.63 13.25 11.07
N TYR A 660 -3.53 13.24 12.05
CA TYR A 660 -4.29 12.05 12.40
C TYR A 660 -5.52 11.87 11.49
N PRO A 661 -5.83 10.62 11.06
CA PRO A 661 -7.14 10.29 10.52
C PRO A 661 -8.19 10.42 11.63
N PRO A 662 -9.47 10.61 11.29
CA PRO A 662 -10.53 10.59 12.29
C PRO A 662 -10.68 9.17 12.84
N ASP A 663 -10.69 9.01 14.17
CA ASP A 663 -10.86 7.67 14.78
C ASP A 663 -12.25 7.05 14.48
N ALA A 664 -13.25 7.88 14.16
CA ALA A 664 -14.60 7.46 13.84
C ALA A 664 -15.32 8.49 12.96
N MET A 665 -16.21 8.02 12.07
CA MET A 665 -17.05 8.85 11.21
C MET A 665 -18.53 8.46 11.37
N ASP A 666 -19.44 9.43 11.24
CA ASP A 666 -20.89 9.21 11.24
C ASP A 666 -21.30 8.28 10.06
N PRO A 667 -21.86 7.08 10.31
CA PRO A 667 -22.28 6.16 9.26
C PRO A 667 -23.51 6.65 8.46
N ALA A 668 -24.30 7.60 8.98
CA ALA A 668 -25.49 8.16 8.34
C ALA A 668 -25.16 9.27 7.33
N ARG A 669 -23.92 9.76 7.28
CA ARG A 669 -23.46 10.59 6.16
C ARG A 669 -23.53 9.77 4.88
N LYS A 670 -24.52 10.08 4.04
CA LYS A 670 -24.82 9.37 2.80
C LYS A 670 -23.54 9.15 1.99
N ARG A 671 -23.19 7.88 1.78
CA ARG A 671 -22.25 7.41 0.75
C ARG A 671 -22.90 7.54 -0.65
N SER A 672 -23.38 8.73 -1.01
CA SER A 672 -24.05 8.94 -2.30
C SER A 672 -23.08 8.75 -3.47
N ARG A 673 -23.61 8.34 -4.63
CA ARG A 673 -22.93 8.58 -5.91
C ARG A 673 -22.94 10.10 -6.17
N GLY A 674 -21.92 10.79 -5.66
CA GLY A 674 -21.78 12.25 -5.70
C GLY A 674 -21.19 12.79 -4.39
N ASN A 675 -20.38 13.86 -4.48
CA ASN A 675 -19.27 14.06 -3.55
C ASN A 675 -19.65 14.52 -2.12
N PRO A 676 -19.40 13.76 -1.03
CA PRO A 676 -19.48 14.31 0.32
C PRO A 676 -18.19 15.07 0.68
N THR A 677 -18.26 16.39 0.73
CA THR A 677 -17.18 17.23 1.25
C THR A 677 -16.97 16.99 2.74
N VAL A 678 -15.85 16.36 3.14
CA VAL A 678 -15.45 16.25 4.55
C VAL A 678 -14.81 17.56 4.98
N ARG A 679 -15.42 18.27 5.91
CA ARG A 679 -14.95 19.56 6.43
C ARG A 679 -13.96 19.35 7.58
N ASP A 680 -13.10 20.34 7.83
CA ASP A 680 -12.03 20.26 8.84
C ASP A 680 -12.58 20.05 10.27
N ASP A 681 -13.84 20.46 10.51
CA ASP A 681 -14.61 20.26 11.74
C ASP A 681 -15.18 18.83 11.91
N ASP A 682 -15.05 17.96 10.89
CA ASP A 682 -15.52 16.58 10.94
C ASP A 682 -14.52 15.60 11.59
N TYR A 683 -13.31 16.07 11.89
CA TYR A 683 -12.18 15.25 12.36
C TYR A 683 -11.99 15.34 13.87
N ASP A 684 -13.03 15.03 14.66
CA ASP A 684 -12.93 15.13 16.12
C ASP A 684 -12.16 13.95 16.73
N ASN A 685 -10.83 14.08 16.74
CA ASN A 685 -9.92 13.22 17.49
C ASN A 685 -9.86 13.54 19.00
N GLY A 686 -10.78 14.37 19.48
CA GLY A 686 -10.78 14.89 20.84
C GLY A 686 -9.64 15.87 21.07
N PRO A 687 -9.48 16.36 22.30
CA PRO A 687 -8.41 17.31 22.63
C PRO A 687 -7.03 16.67 22.43
N HIS A 688 -6.13 17.37 21.74
CA HIS A 688 -4.74 16.94 21.58
C HIS A 688 -3.96 17.02 22.89
N PHE A 689 -3.03 16.08 23.13
CA PHE A 689 -2.11 16.11 24.27
C PHE A 689 -0.67 16.34 23.77
N PRO A 690 -0.14 17.57 23.84
CA PRO A 690 1.17 17.90 23.26
C PRO A 690 2.33 17.06 23.80
N ILE A 691 3.31 16.80 22.92
CA ILE A 691 4.57 16.13 23.24
C ILE A 691 5.63 17.19 23.54
N THR A 692 5.95 17.39 24.82
CA THR A 692 7.10 18.20 25.23
C THR A 692 8.38 17.34 25.29
N PRO A 693 9.59 17.93 25.28
CA PRO A 693 10.83 17.19 25.49
C PRO A 693 10.83 16.36 26.78
N GLU A 694 10.29 16.90 27.87
CA GLU A 694 10.17 16.24 29.17
C GLU A 694 9.17 15.08 29.09
N GLY A 695 8.01 15.29 28.44
CA GLY A 695 7.01 14.25 28.22
C GLY A 695 7.56 13.10 27.39
N LYS A 696 8.26 13.40 26.28
CA LYS A 696 8.92 12.39 25.45
C LYS A 696 9.94 11.59 26.27
N LYS A 697 10.82 12.28 27.00
CA LYS A 697 11.84 11.64 27.83
C LYS A 697 11.21 10.74 28.90
N LEU A 698 10.16 11.22 29.58
CA LEU A 698 9.40 10.46 30.56
C LEU A 698 8.86 9.16 29.97
N VAL A 699 8.26 9.22 28.77
CA VAL A 699 7.77 8.04 28.06
C VAL A 699 8.90 7.08 27.71
N ASP A 700 9.98 7.58 27.10
CA ASP A 700 11.11 6.76 26.65
C ASP A 700 11.76 6.00 27.82
N ASP A 701 12.03 6.70 28.93
CA ASP A 701 12.58 6.11 30.14
C ASP A 701 11.63 5.05 30.74
N THR A 702 10.32 5.32 30.72
CA THR A 702 9.32 4.43 31.31
C THR A 702 9.10 3.17 30.47
N VAL A 703 9.09 3.28 29.13
CA VAL A 703 9.03 2.12 28.23
C VAL A 703 10.17 1.16 28.56
N TRP A 704 11.39 1.67 28.70
CA TRP A 704 12.55 0.84 29.01
C TRP A 704 12.48 0.22 30.40
N GLN A 705 12.01 0.97 31.40
CA GLN A 705 11.79 0.44 32.75
C GLN A 705 10.78 -0.70 32.77
N VAL A 706 9.66 -0.57 32.05
CA VAL A 706 8.62 -1.60 31.97
C VAL A 706 9.15 -2.88 31.30
N LEU A 707 9.94 -2.74 30.24
CA LEU A 707 10.52 -3.89 29.53
C LEU A 707 11.67 -4.56 30.30
N LYS A 708 12.50 -3.78 31.02
CA LYS A 708 13.59 -4.31 31.86
C LYS A 708 13.13 -4.87 33.20
N GLY A 709 12.12 -4.27 33.82
CA GLY A 709 11.53 -4.72 35.08
C GLY A 709 10.91 -6.12 34.98
N GLY A 710 10.57 -6.59 33.77
CA GLY A 710 10.19 -7.97 33.49
C GLY A 710 11.35 -8.94 33.22
N ARG A 711 12.59 -8.45 33.18
CA ARG A 711 13.84 -9.17 32.82
C ARG A 711 14.90 -9.19 33.92
N ALA A 712 14.51 -8.99 35.18
CA ALA A 712 15.39 -9.28 36.30
C ALA A 712 15.58 -10.81 36.47
N SER A 713 16.21 -11.47 35.47
CA SER A 713 16.77 -12.83 35.58
C SER A 713 17.67 -13.30 34.42
N LEU A 714 17.94 -12.52 33.36
CA LEU A 714 18.66 -13.09 32.18
C LEU A 714 19.82 -12.28 31.58
N GLU A 715 20.12 -11.06 32.03
CA GLU A 715 21.22 -10.24 31.46
C GLU A 715 22.35 -9.89 32.46
N GLU A 716 22.48 -10.66 33.56
CA GLU A 716 23.71 -10.65 34.40
C GLU A 716 24.68 -11.79 34.04
N ARG A 717 24.47 -12.50 32.94
CA ARG A 717 25.46 -13.43 32.36
C ARG A 717 25.37 -13.49 30.83
N GLN A 718 25.90 -12.46 30.14
CA GLN A 718 26.74 -12.58 28.93
C GLN A 718 27.13 -11.20 28.39
#